data_AF-A0AAW7NFX8-F1
#
_entry.id   AF-A0AAW7NFX8-F1
#
_cell.length_a   1.000
_cell.length_b   1.000
_cell.length_c   1.000
_cell.angle_alpha   90.00
_cell.angle_beta   90.00
_cell.angle_gamma   90.00
#
_symmetry.space_group_name_H-M   'P 1'
#
loop_
_entity.id
_entity.type
_entity.pdbx_description
1 polymer ?
#
loop_
_entity_poly.entity_id
_entity_poly.type
_entity_poly.pdbx_seq_one_letter_code
_entity_poly.pdbx_strand_id
1 'polypeptide(L)'
;MELVYAWIEKFRNYKGVELNFSEKFIIKFDKYNNRIKITKNKSYIAIYPKYITNINAIVGKNGVGKTNLLDVLGIKPEDRNKNNAEFELKYKEGKGPFYKMPDDIESEIKHSIYFFIYYMGKDENNQDLFCFEGNDIESFQKLINFGPRTEMDIQYWKSKYWFAFICNYSEEMLIHKYDLNVKWGEYRTRTSKMRMGPYSDDKSEQDKLVIISLRENLNDKYYNYSSTQPIDGNRIAVPRRNAYFQSKLLAMKVQMLYKQLHKPKRLMFQNDIYTLKIRYEMYSLNNKLGLESTSTDNELNGREEKVCKVLEFFVCYFFRSVNKNSKESVNQEKIFSEVSVKKKNLKGFKDYYFNIINRISDTYIKNEEVKQHILEYYMDLAEVLSRNKKLKFYQNYISIDISKQVNMEELIKVIDVTVDEKVHSDIDEKSSVFGDFFDYSIEDLSDGEAAYLGFFASIYEQVSYLTPAKERYIILLDEPETRMHPELTRNFIDEMILFLGDIHEGVKTFQVVISTHSPFILSDIQSNNIIYLEKDSSGFSKPLRPMLNTFGANIHTLLKDGFFMYSTMGEFATKKIKEVISSINVSVVEDVTEEQKNEWLYIINSIGEPLIQRRIMKMFNDKFVLNYTDLYNENLKLRVKLKKYEEPRQISETIEVLMKQIEQLQIHVNKLEGK
;
A
#
# COMPACT_ATOMS: atom_id res chain seq x y z
N MET A 1 -8.76 20.07 1.79
CA MET A 1 -9.60 19.57 2.89
C MET A 1 -8.75 18.66 3.74
N GLU A 2 -8.82 18.77 5.07
CA GLU A 2 -8.08 17.97 6.05
C GLU A 2 -9.02 17.58 7.18
N LEU A 3 -9.11 16.31 7.55
CA LEU A 3 -9.80 15.86 8.75
C LEU A 3 -9.06 16.43 9.97
N VAL A 4 -9.74 17.28 10.72
CA VAL A 4 -9.15 17.94 11.90
C VAL A 4 -9.72 17.39 13.21
N TYR A 5 -10.94 16.85 13.20
CA TYR A 5 -11.62 16.41 14.41
C TYR A 5 -12.68 15.33 14.16
N ALA A 6 -12.85 14.43 15.13
CA ALA A 6 -13.93 13.46 15.17
C ALA A 6 -14.54 13.38 16.58
N TRP A 7 -15.86 13.31 16.64
CA TRP A 7 -16.61 12.93 17.83
C TRP A 7 -17.36 11.62 17.55
N ILE A 8 -17.14 10.61 18.40
CA ILE A 8 -17.82 9.32 18.33
C ILE A 8 -18.61 9.12 19.62
N GLU A 9 -19.88 9.48 19.59
CA GLU A 9 -20.81 9.24 20.70
C GLU A 9 -20.98 7.73 20.92
N LYS A 10 -21.17 6.99 19.83
CA LYS A 10 -21.31 5.53 19.84
C LYS A 10 -20.90 4.97 18.49
N PHE A 11 -19.99 3.99 18.46
CA PHE A 11 -19.72 3.16 17.27
C PHE A 11 -18.91 1.93 17.69
N ARG A 12 -19.47 0.72 17.51
CA ARG A 12 -18.83 -0.54 17.92
C ARG A 12 -18.32 -0.48 19.37
N ASN A 13 -17.00 -0.40 19.57
CA ASN A 13 -16.33 -0.36 20.87
C ASN A 13 -15.93 1.06 21.30
N TYR A 14 -16.44 2.11 20.66
CA TYR A 14 -16.29 3.51 21.07
C TYR A 14 -17.57 4.03 21.73
N LYS A 15 -17.40 4.81 22.79
CA LYS A 15 -18.50 5.48 23.51
C LYS A 15 -18.04 6.82 24.09
N GLY A 16 -18.58 7.92 23.57
CA GLY A 16 -18.28 9.28 24.02
C GLY A 16 -16.81 9.67 23.87
N VAL A 17 -16.26 9.50 22.66
CA VAL A 17 -14.82 9.69 22.38
C VAL A 17 -14.58 10.90 21.49
N GLU A 18 -13.66 11.75 21.92
CA GLU A 18 -13.16 12.93 21.19
C GLU A 18 -11.75 12.65 20.63
N LEU A 19 -11.55 12.90 19.34
CA LEU A 19 -10.28 12.70 18.64
C LEU A 19 -9.90 13.94 17.84
N ASN A 20 -8.70 14.46 18.06
CA ASN A 20 -8.13 15.56 17.28
C ASN A 20 -7.11 14.97 16.30
N PHE A 21 -7.22 15.34 15.02
CA PHE A 21 -6.35 14.87 13.94
C PHE A 21 -5.40 15.95 13.43
N SER A 22 -5.53 17.19 13.89
CA SER A 22 -4.69 18.29 13.44
C SER A 22 -4.37 19.23 14.59
N GLU A 23 -3.13 19.68 14.63
CA GLU A 23 -2.68 20.72 15.56
C GLU A 23 -3.08 22.12 15.12
N LYS A 24 -3.57 22.31 13.87
CA LYS A 24 -3.99 23.62 13.35
C LYS A 24 -5.10 24.25 14.18
N PHE A 25 -5.96 23.40 14.73
CA PHE A 25 -7.12 23.80 15.53
C PHE A 25 -7.17 22.97 16.81
N ILE A 26 -7.46 23.64 17.92
CA ILE A 26 -7.85 23.00 19.17
C ILE A 26 -9.37 22.94 19.15
N ILE A 27 -9.92 21.74 18.95
CA ILE A 27 -11.36 21.51 18.85
C ILE A 27 -11.83 20.73 20.07
N LYS A 28 -12.92 21.20 20.69
CA LYS A 28 -13.59 20.54 21.81
C LYS A 28 -15.09 20.57 21.64
N PHE A 29 -15.75 19.44 21.88
CA PHE A 29 -17.20 19.35 21.88
C PHE A 29 -17.76 19.29 23.30
N ASP A 30 -18.57 20.27 23.67
CA ASP A 30 -19.35 20.27 24.90
C ASP A 30 -20.74 19.68 24.61
N LYS A 31 -20.88 18.40 24.91
CA LYS A 31 -22.12 17.66 24.76
C LYS A 31 -23.26 18.18 25.63
N TYR A 32 -22.97 18.65 26.85
CA TYR A 32 -24.01 19.08 27.79
C TYR A 32 -24.70 20.35 27.29
N ASN A 33 -23.91 21.28 26.75
CA ASN A 33 -24.40 22.55 26.24
C ASN A 33 -24.68 22.53 24.73
N ASN A 34 -24.36 21.44 24.03
CA ASN A 34 -24.36 21.35 22.56
C ASN A 34 -23.59 22.50 21.91
N ARG A 35 -22.34 22.70 22.34
CA ARG A 35 -21.45 23.73 21.78
C ARG A 35 -20.17 23.11 21.27
N ILE A 36 -19.60 23.74 20.25
CA ILE A 36 -18.28 23.35 19.75
C ILE A 36 -17.32 24.53 19.79
N LYS A 37 -16.19 24.31 20.45
CA LYS A 37 -15.12 25.29 20.54
C LYS A 37 -14.04 24.94 19.53
N ILE A 38 -13.83 25.80 18.53
CA ILE A 38 -12.77 25.68 17.51
C ILE A 38 -11.85 26.88 17.70
N THR A 39 -10.62 26.63 18.18
CA THR A 39 -9.62 27.69 18.38
C THR A 39 -8.41 27.44 17.51
N LYS A 40 -8.00 28.42 16.71
CA LYS A 40 -6.79 28.31 15.90
C LYS A 40 -5.54 28.26 16.77
N ASN A 41 -4.68 27.28 16.55
CA ASN A 41 -3.41 27.16 17.25
C ASN A 41 -2.37 28.07 16.58
N LYS A 42 -2.03 29.18 17.24
CA LYS A 42 -1.06 30.15 16.72
C LYS A 42 0.38 29.62 16.72
N SER A 43 0.66 28.59 17.51
CA SER A 43 2.00 27.97 17.62
C SER A 43 2.19 26.80 16.65
N TYR A 44 1.19 26.49 15.83
CA TYR A 44 1.28 25.42 14.84
C TYR A 44 2.32 25.75 13.76
N ILE A 45 3.22 24.80 13.49
CA ILE A 45 4.21 24.89 12.42
C ILE A 45 4.05 23.64 11.53
N ALA A 46 3.81 23.87 10.24
CA ALA A 46 3.78 22.78 9.26
C ALA A 46 5.22 22.33 8.95
N ILE A 47 5.53 21.07 9.26
CA ILE A 47 6.85 20.46 9.01
C ILE A 47 6.91 19.65 7.71
N TYR A 48 5.76 19.26 7.17
CA TYR A 48 5.67 18.48 5.94
C TYR A 48 5.61 19.40 4.69
N PRO A 49 5.99 18.90 3.51
CA PRO A 49 5.82 19.62 2.25
C PRO A 49 4.36 20.04 2.01
N LYS A 50 4.12 21.10 1.24
CA LYS A 50 2.77 21.68 1.04
C LYS A 50 1.71 20.71 0.52
N TYR A 51 2.12 19.68 -0.23
CA TYR A 51 1.23 18.64 -0.74
C TYR A 51 0.83 17.61 0.33
N ILE A 52 1.48 17.60 1.50
CA ILE A 52 1.09 16.81 2.68
C ILE A 52 0.43 17.74 3.70
N THR A 53 -0.87 17.58 3.94
CA THR A 53 -1.60 18.41 4.91
C THR A 53 -1.33 17.99 6.34
N ASN A 54 -1.31 16.67 6.60
CA ASN A 54 -0.90 16.09 7.88
C ASN A 54 -0.60 14.57 7.76
N ILE A 55 0.17 14.04 8.70
CA ILE A 55 0.37 12.59 8.90
C ILE A 55 0.04 12.26 10.36
N ASN A 56 -0.93 11.38 10.57
CA ASN A 56 -1.39 10.93 11.88
C ASN A 56 -1.03 9.45 12.10
N ALA A 57 -0.70 9.09 13.34
CA ALA A 57 -0.59 7.69 13.75
C ALA A 57 -1.65 7.33 14.79
N ILE A 58 -2.18 6.11 14.71
CA ILE A 58 -3.08 5.51 15.70
C ILE A 58 -2.35 4.32 16.32
N VAL A 59 -2.19 4.36 17.63
CA VAL A 59 -1.38 3.39 18.38
C VAL A 59 -2.19 2.80 19.52
N GLY A 60 -1.99 1.52 19.80
CA GLY A 60 -2.59 0.88 20.96
C GLY A 60 -2.61 -0.64 20.81
N LYS A 61 -2.86 -1.35 21.91
CA LYS A 61 -2.83 -2.82 21.96
C LYS A 61 -3.82 -3.46 20.98
N ASN A 62 -3.59 -4.72 20.66
CA ASN A 62 -4.49 -5.46 19.75
C ASN A 62 -5.92 -5.48 20.29
N GLY A 63 -6.89 -5.28 19.39
CA GLY A 63 -8.31 -5.25 19.74
C GLY A 63 -8.79 -3.99 20.47
N VAL A 64 -7.97 -2.92 20.58
CA VAL A 64 -8.37 -1.63 21.16
C VAL A 64 -9.21 -0.77 20.21
N GLY A 65 -9.44 -1.19 18.97
CA GLY A 65 -10.32 -0.48 18.04
C GLY A 65 -9.63 0.42 17.00
N LYS A 66 -8.32 0.26 16.74
CA LYS A 66 -7.62 1.00 15.67
C LYS A 66 -8.30 0.84 14.31
N THR A 67 -8.52 -0.41 13.87
CA THR A 67 -9.26 -0.71 12.65
C THR A 67 -10.70 -0.19 12.70
N ASN A 68 -11.38 -0.25 13.86
CA ASN A 68 -12.73 0.31 14.00
C ASN A 68 -12.76 1.84 13.77
N LEU A 69 -11.71 2.57 14.19
CA LEU A 69 -11.59 3.99 13.91
C LEU A 69 -11.32 4.25 12.43
N LEU A 70 -10.43 3.49 11.81
CA LEU A 70 -10.22 3.60 10.37
C LEU A 70 -11.48 3.21 9.57
N ASP A 71 -12.33 2.32 10.09
CA ASP A 71 -13.56 1.88 9.45
C ASP A 71 -14.67 2.95 9.49
N VAL A 72 -14.83 3.67 10.61
CA VAL A 72 -15.81 4.76 10.69
C VAL A 72 -15.42 5.94 9.78
N LEU A 73 -14.11 6.15 9.58
CA LEU A 73 -13.58 7.17 8.66
C LEU A 73 -13.64 6.73 7.19
N GLY A 74 -13.31 5.47 6.89
CA GLY A 74 -13.03 5.01 5.53
C GLY A 74 -14.12 4.22 4.81
N ILE A 75 -15.02 3.55 5.53
CA ILE A 75 -16.06 2.72 4.90
C ILE A 75 -17.25 3.62 4.48
N LYS A 76 -17.98 3.24 3.43
CA LYS A 76 -19.24 3.91 3.07
C LYS A 76 -20.32 3.62 4.13
N PRO A 77 -21.21 4.56 4.48
CA PRO A 77 -22.30 4.30 5.43
C PRO A 77 -23.15 3.09 5.04
N GLU A 78 -23.49 2.96 3.76
CA GLU A 78 -24.24 1.82 3.18
C GLU A 78 -23.54 0.47 3.45
N ASP A 79 -22.22 0.44 3.25
CA ASP A 79 -21.39 -0.74 3.45
C ASP A 79 -21.32 -1.13 4.94
N ARG A 80 -21.18 -0.16 5.84
CA ARG A 80 -21.24 -0.41 7.28
C ARG A 80 -22.61 -0.95 7.69
N ASN A 81 -23.69 -0.43 7.12
CA ASN A 81 -25.02 -0.77 7.55
C ASN A 81 -25.58 -2.09 7.01
N LYS A 82 -24.86 -2.81 6.13
CA LYS A 82 -25.26 -4.16 5.67
C LYS A 82 -25.55 -5.16 6.80
N ASN A 83 -24.85 -5.00 7.93
CA ASN A 83 -25.06 -5.80 9.13
C ASN A 83 -25.59 -4.98 10.29
N ASN A 84 -26.39 -3.94 10.00
CA ASN A 84 -26.97 -3.03 10.98
C ASN A 84 -25.93 -2.39 11.92
N ALA A 85 -24.71 -2.13 11.41
CA ALA A 85 -23.66 -1.55 12.25
C ALA A 85 -23.92 -0.09 12.60
N GLU A 86 -24.73 0.63 11.81
CA GLU A 86 -25.14 2.01 12.09
C GLU A 86 -26.56 2.09 12.66
N PHE A 87 -27.52 1.41 12.04
CA PHE A 87 -28.91 1.39 12.48
C PHE A 87 -29.63 0.09 12.10
N GLU A 88 -30.65 -0.26 12.86
CA GLU A 88 -31.56 -1.38 12.60
C GLU A 88 -33.01 -0.86 12.52
N LEU A 89 -33.72 -1.25 11.46
CA LEU A 89 -35.15 -0.97 11.29
C LEU A 89 -35.97 -2.18 11.70
N LYS A 90 -36.79 -2.02 12.74
CA LYS A 90 -37.79 -3.01 13.16
C LYS A 90 -39.11 -2.71 12.48
N TYR A 91 -39.73 -3.74 11.92
CA TYR A 91 -41.00 -3.64 11.19
C TYR A 91 -42.12 -4.28 12.01
N LYS A 92 -43.33 -3.76 11.83
CA LYS A 92 -44.55 -4.26 12.51
C LYS A 92 -44.78 -5.75 12.22
N GLU A 93 -45.32 -6.49 13.20
CA GLU A 93 -45.62 -7.93 13.08
C GLU A 93 -46.48 -8.27 11.86
N GLY A 94 -46.17 -9.39 11.19
CA GLY A 94 -46.94 -9.92 10.06
C GLY A 94 -46.52 -9.41 8.67
N LYS A 95 -45.54 -8.50 8.59
CA LYS A 95 -44.98 -8.03 7.30
C LYS A 95 -43.80 -8.90 6.88
N GLY A 96 -43.93 -9.58 5.73
CA GLY A 96 -42.87 -10.42 5.14
C GLY A 96 -41.69 -9.62 4.56
N PRO A 97 -40.63 -10.29 4.07
CA PRO A 97 -39.41 -9.64 3.57
C PRO A 97 -39.60 -8.85 2.26
N PHE A 98 -40.75 -8.99 1.58
CA PHE A 98 -41.05 -8.30 0.32
C PHE A 98 -42.12 -7.22 0.54
N TYR A 99 -41.94 -6.04 -0.05
CA TYR A 99 -42.84 -4.86 0.00
C TYR A 99 -42.93 -4.15 1.36
N LYS A 100 -41.80 -3.67 1.88
CA LYS A 100 -41.73 -2.82 3.08
C LYS A 100 -41.94 -1.35 2.70
N MET A 101 -42.97 -0.71 3.26
CA MET A 101 -43.22 0.73 3.15
C MET A 101 -42.62 1.49 4.35
N PRO A 102 -42.31 2.80 4.24
CA PRO A 102 -41.87 3.60 5.40
C PRO A 102 -42.82 3.50 6.61
N ASP A 103 -44.14 3.44 6.38
CA ASP A 103 -45.15 3.31 7.42
C ASP A 103 -45.18 1.94 8.14
N ASP A 104 -44.47 0.94 7.60
CA ASP A 104 -44.34 -0.40 8.21
C ASP A 104 -43.24 -0.45 9.28
N ILE A 105 -42.43 0.61 9.42
CA ILE A 105 -41.39 0.71 10.44
C ILE A 105 -42.06 0.93 11.81
N GLU A 106 -41.81 0.02 12.75
CA GLU A 106 -42.26 0.09 14.13
C GLU A 106 -41.30 0.90 14.99
N SER A 107 -40.00 0.65 14.85
CA SER A 107 -38.97 1.39 15.58
C SER A 107 -37.63 1.37 14.83
N GLU A 108 -36.84 2.40 15.09
CA GLU A 108 -35.48 2.54 14.59
C GLU A 108 -34.51 2.49 15.76
N ILE A 109 -33.51 1.61 15.68
CA ILE A 109 -32.46 1.48 16.67
C ILE A 109 -31.16 2.03 16.09
N LYS A 110 -30.67 3.14 16.64
CA LYS A 110 -29.37 3.72 16.27
C LYS A 110 -28.23 3.02 17.03
N HIS A 111 -27.41 2.29 16.29
CA HIS A 111 -26.20 1.64 16.79
C HIS A 111 -24.97 2.55 16.72
N SER A 112 -24.98 3.60 15.88
CA SER A 112 -23.91 4.58 15.81
C SER A 112 -24.38 6.03 15.78
N ILE A 113 -23.62 6.89 16.43
CA ILE A 113 -23.80 8.35 16.44
C ILE A 113 -22.39 8.97 16.45
N TYR A 114 -22.06 9.76 15.43
CA TYR A 114 -20.77 10.42 15.28
C TYR A 114 -20.85 11.63 14.34
N PHE A 115 -19.85 12.51 14.44
CA PHE A 115 -19.59 13.55 13.45
C PHE A 115 -18.08 13.76 13.25
N PHE A 116 -17.75 14.34 12.10
CA PHE A 116 -16.41 14.71 11.67
C PHE A 116 -16.38 16.19 11.28
N ILE A 117 -15.24 16.82 11.51
CA ILE A 117 -14.97 18.16 11.02
C ILE A 117 -13.73 18.11 10.16
N TYR A 118 -13.87 18.67 8.98
CA TYR A 118 -12.78 18.84 8.04
C TYR A 118 -12.53 20.33 7.82
N TYR A 119 -11.26 20.75 7.81
CA TYR A 119 -10.88 22.10 7.43
C TYR A 119 -10.77 22.20 5.90
N MET A 120 -11.49 23.15 5.30
CA MET A 120 -11.62 23.29 3.84
C MET A 120 -10.66 24.30 3.22
N GLY A 121 -10.01 25.11 4.06
CA GLY A 121 -9.28 26.29 3.64
C GLY A 121 -10.04 27.55 4.04
N LYS A 122 -9.87 28.60 3.26
CA LYS A 122 -10.53 29.89 3.48
C LYS A 122 -11.45 30.24 2.33
N ASP A 123 -12.51 30.99 2.63
CA ASP A 123 -13.38 31.58 1.62
C ASP A 123 -12.75 32.85 1.00
N GLU A 124 -13.47 33.45 0.05
CA GLU A 124 -13.09 34.71 -0.60
C GLU A 124 -12.92 35.88 0.39
N ASN A 125 -13.57 35.80 1.55
CA ASN A 125 -13.48 36.79 2.63
C ASN A 125 -12.39 36.46 3.66
N ASN A 126 -11.49 35.50 3.35
CA ASN A 126 -10.39 35.06 4.20
C ASN A 126 -10.84 34.45 5.55
N GLN A 127 -12.10 34.01 5.65
CA GLN A 127 -12.66 33.30 6.80
C GLN A 127 -12.43 31.80 6.65
N ASP A 128 -12.11 31.13 7.77
CA ASP A 128 -11.89 29.69 7.79
C ASP A 128 -13.22 28.95 7.48
N LEU A 129 -13.16 28.00 6.55
CA LEU A 129 -14.26 27.14 6.13
C LEU A 129 -14.06 25.73 6.68
N PHE A 130 -15.17 25.11 7.09
CA PHE A 130 -15.21 23.76 7.62
C PHE A 130 -16.30 22.94 6.92
N CYS A 131 -16.05 21.65 6.70
CA CYS A 131 -17.08 20.67 6.39
C CYS A 131 -17.47 19.96 7.68
N PHE A 132 -18.77 19.98 8.01
CA PHE A 132 -19.35 19.29 9.15
C PHE A 132 -20.17 18.10 8.64
N GLU A 133 -19.63 16.90 8.81
CA GLU A 133 -20.23 15.65 8.35
C GLU A 133 -20.68 14.83 9.56
N GLY A 134 -21.85 14.20 9.52
CA GLY A 134 -22.30 13.32 10.59
C GLY A 134 -23.37 12.34 10.13
N ASN A 135 -23.68 11.37 10.99
CA ASN A 135 -24.66 10.32 10.67
C ASN A 135 -26.01 10.47 11.40
N ASP A 136 -26.14 11.48 12.27
CA ASP A 136 -27.38 11.72 13.01
C ASP A 136 -27.67 13.20 13.19
N ILE A 137 -28.48 13.77 12.30
CA ILE A 137 -28.82 15.20 12.32
C ILE A 137 -29.60 15.60 13.58
N GLU A 138 -30.36 14.68 14.16
CA GLU A 138 -31.16 14.96 15.36
C GLU A 138 -30.29 15.31 16.57
N SER A 139 -29.21 14.56 16.74
CA SER A 139 -28.24 14.78 17.82
C SER A 139 -27.45 16.07 17.64
N PHE A 140 -27.20 16.50 16.40
CA PHE A 140 -26.19 17.53 16.12
C PHE A 140 -26.71 18.83 15.52
N GLN A 141 -27.99 18.92 15.13
CA GLN A 141 -28.58 20.14 14.55
C GLN A 141 -28.33 21.41 15.37
N LYS A 142 -28.25 21.30 16.71
CA LYS A 142 -28.04 22.45 17.62
C LYS A 142 -26.64 23.05 17.51
N LEU A 143 -25.69 22.36 16.88
CA LEU A 143 -24.34 22.87 16.62
C LEU A 143 -24.28 23.80 15.41
N ILE A 144 -25.36 23.82 14.61
CA ILE A 144 -25.42 24.54 13.36
C ILE A 144 -26.42 25.68 13.49
N ASN A 145 -25.97 26.89 13.13
CA ASN A 145 -26.83 28.04 12.96
C ASN A 145 -27.20 28.15 11.48
N PHE A 146 -28.45 27.83 11.17
CA PHE A 146 -29.05 28.08 9.86
C PHE A 146 -29.60 29.51 9.86
N GLY A 147 -29.13 30.35 8.94
CA GLY A 147 -29.54 31.74 8.87
C GLY A 147 -31.07 31.92 8.71
N PRO A 148 -31.61 33.14 8.89
CA PRO A 148 -33.04 33.40 8.93
C PRO A 148 -33.81 33.13 7.62
N ARG A 149 -33.12 32.76 6.53
CA ARG A 149 -33.70 32.45 5.21
C ARG A 149 -33.52 30.98 4.78
N THR A 150 -32.97 30.14 5.65
CA THR A 150 -32.69 28.73 5.40
C THR A 150 -33.41 27.89 6.45
N GLU A 151 -34.54 27.31 6.08
CA GLU A 151 -35.19 26.27 6.89
C GLU A 151 -34.60 24.91 6.55
N MET A 152 -33.97 24.26 7.53
CA MET A 152 -33.42 22.90 7.39
C MET A 152 -34.56 21.88 7.28
N ASP A 153 -34.59 21.08 6.22
CA ASP A 153 -35.46 19.91 6.12
C ASP A 153 -34.86 18.76 6.93
N ILE A 154 -35.16 18.77 8.23
CA ILE A 154 -34.66 17.75 9.16
C ILE A 154 -35.16 16.36 8.71
N GLN A 155 -36.37 16.25 8.16
CA GLN A 155 -36.94 14.96 7.76
C GLN A 155 -36.18 14.36 6.57
N TYR A 156 -35.77 15.19 5.61
CA TYR A 156 -34.88 14.78 4.54
C TYR A 156 -33.58 14.17 5.08
N TRP A 157 -32.84 14.90 5.92
CA TRP A 157 -31.55 14.43 6.45
C TRP A 157 -31.67 13.23 7.39
N LYS A 158 -32.77 13.13 8.15
CA LYS A 158 -33.12 11.92 8.90
C LYS A 158 -33.24 10.71 7.97
N SER A 159 -33.97 10.85 6.86
CA SER A 159 -34.19 9.74 5.92
C SER A 159 -32.91 9.27 5.23
N LYS A 160 -31.89 10.13 5.12
CA LYS A 160 -30.60 9.81 4.50
C LYS A 160 -29.64 9.12 5.46
N TYR A 161 -29.82 9.22 6.79
CA TYR A 161 -28.89 8.69 7.81
C TYR A 161 -27.46 9.24 7.73
N TRP A 162 -27.27 10.35 7.01
CA TRP A 162 -26.03 11.11 6.95
C TRP A 162 -26.33 12.55 6.54
N PHE A 163 -25.48 13.48 6.93
CA PHE A 163 -25.51 14.88 6.49
C PHE A 163 -24.08 15.39 6.33
N ALA A 164 -23.89 16.38 5.46
CA ALA A 164 -22.63 17.09 5.32
C ALA A 164 -22.89 18.55 4.92
N PHE A 165 -22.32 19.48 5.68
CA PHE A 165 -22.55 20.92 5.48
C PHE A 165 -21.24 21.67 5.39
N ILE A 166 -21.17 22.65 4.49
CA ILE A 166 -20.11 23.65 4.52
C ILE A 166 -20.53 24.78 5.45
N CYS A 167 -19.65 25.08 6.40
CA CYS A 167 -19.88 26.04 7.47
C CYS A 167 -18.68 26.98 7.63
N ASN A 168 -18.95 28.23 7.99
CA ASN A 168 -17.98 29.04 8.72
C ASN A 168 -18.13 28.81 10.21
N TYR A 169 -17.18 29.32 11.00
CA TYR A 169 -17.23 29.24 12.45
C TYR A 169 -17.26 30.65 13.05
N SER A 170 -18.26 30.94 13.89
CA SER A 170 -18.34 32.18 14.67
C SER A 170 -19.13 31.94 15.95
N GLU A 171 -18.81 32.66 17.02
CA GLU A 171 -19.57 32.64 18.28
C GLU A 171 -19.86 31.23 18.83
N GLU A 172 -18.88 30.32 18.74
CA GLU A 172 -19.01 28.92 19.18
C GLU A 172 -20.03 28.06 18.40
N MET A 173 -20.45 28.54 17.23
CA MET A 173 -21.44 27.89 16.36
C MET A 173 -20.88 27.71 14.94
N LEU A 174 -21.32 26.62 14.29
CA LEU A 174 -21.09 26.43 12.87
C LEU A 174 -22.18 27.17 12.10
N ILE A 175 -21.82 28.17 11.31
CA ILE A 175 -22.76 28.94 10.50
C ILE A 175 -22.86 28.26 9.13
N HIS A 176 -24.03 27.70 8.82
CA HIS A 176 -24.29 27.02 7.56
C HIS A 176 -24.14 27.98 6.36
N LYS A 177 -23.52 27.48 5.29
CA LYS A 177 -23.41 28.17 4.00
C LYS A 177 -24.19 27.45 2.92
N TYR A 178 -23.91 26.17 2.73
CA TYR A 178 -24.59 25.33 1.74
C TYR A 178 -24.40 23.85 2.07
N ASP A 179 -25.31 23.05 1.53
CA ASP A 179 -25.31 21.60 1.66
C ASP A 179 -24.26 20.98 0.74
N LEU A 180 -23.55 19.99 1.24
CA LEU A 180 -22.62 19.20 0.47
C LEU A 180 -23.43 18.08 -0.23
N ASN A 181 -23.33 17.95 -1.57
CA ASN A 181 -24.06 17.00 -2.41
C ASN A 181 -25.60 17.15 -2.47
N VAL A 182 -26.09 18.04 -3.34
CA VAL A 182 -27.47 17.97 -3.86
C VAL A 182 -27.41 17.83 -5.37
N LYS A 183 -27.72 16.63 -5.90
CA LYS A 183 -27.86 16.42 -7.36
C LYS A 183 -29.05 17.24 -7.87
N TRP A 184 -29.00 17.68 -9.13
CA TRP A 184 -30.11 18.37 -9.81
C TRP A 184 -31.44 17.64 -9.61
N GLY A 185 -32.47 18.34 -9.10
CA GLY A 185 -33.85 17.82 -9.00
C GLY A 185 -34.29 17.32 -7.62
N GLU A 186 -33.41 17.19 -6.62
CA GLU A 186 -33.83 16.96 -5.22
C GLU A 186 -34.16 18.32 -4.55
N TYR A 187 -35.41 18.46 -4.05
CA TYR A 187 -35.92 19.75 -3.54
C TYR A 187 -35.30 20.13 -2.19
N ARG A 188 -34.85 21.40 -2.14
CA ARG A 188 -34.12 22.04 -1.04
C ARG A 188 -34.98 22.34 0.19
N THR A 189 -34.26 22.51 1.30
CA THR A 189 -34.43 23.63 2.24
C THR A 189 -35.11 24.84 1.57
N ARG A 190 -36.31 25.21 2.04
CA ARG A 190 -37.16 26.20 1.36
C ARG A 190 -36.60 27.61 1.52
N THR A 191 -35.75 28.07 0.59
CA THR A 191 -35.52 29.52 0.42
C THR A 191 -36.77 30.18 -0.14
N SER A 192 -37.39 31.07 0.65
CA SER A 192 -38.54 31.85 0.22
C SER A 192 -38.15 32.82 -0.91
N LYS A 193 -38.70 32.57 -2.11
CA LYS A 193 -38.80 33.48 -3.28
C LYS A 193 -37.50 33.94 -3.97
N MET A 194 -37.41 33.55 -5.25
CA MET A 194 -36.95 34.29 -6.46
C MET A 194 -35.78 33.71 -7.27
N ARG A 195 -36.11 33.54 -8.56
CA ARG A 195 -35.30 33.49 -9.80
C ARG A 195 -34.50 32.20 -10.08
N MET A 196 -35.14 31.36 -10.91
CA MET A 196 -34.48 30.42 -11.80
C MET A 196 -33.51 31.17 -12.74
N GLY A 197 -32.21 30.98 -12.52
CA GLY A 197 -31.22 30.96 -13.58
C GLY A 197 -30.69 29.53 -13.70
N PRO A 198 -30.20 29.09 -14.87
CA PRO A 198 -29.54 27.79 -14.99
C PRO A 198 -28.31 27.79 -14.07
N TYR A 199 -28.35 27.00 -13.01
CA TYR A 199 -27.17 26.78 -12.17
C TYR A 199 -26.14 26.03 -13.04
N SER A 200 -24.95 26.62 -13.20
CA SER A 200 -23.81 25.95 -13.83
C SER A 200 -23.45 24.69 -13.05
N ASP A 201 -22.94 23.71 -13.76
CA ASP A 201 -22.44 22.43 -13.23
C ASP A 201 -21.11 22.68 -12.47
N ASP A 202 -21.20 23.39 -11.35
CA ASP A 202 -20.06 23.66 -10.49
C ASP A 202 -19.77 22.37 -9.71
N LYS A 203 -18.74 21.63 -10.12
CA LYS A 203 -18.20 20.46 -9.40
C LYS A 203 -18.21 20.73 -7.89
N SER A 204 -18.97 19.95 -7.13
CA SER A 204 -19.12 20.21 -5.70
C SER A 204 -17.77 20.05 -4.99
N GLU A 205 -17.56 20.76 -3.87
CA GLU A 205 -16.34 20.61 -3.07
C GLU A 205 -16.11 19.17 -2.56
N GLN A 206 -17.16 18.35 -2.52
CA GLN A 206 -17.11 16.94 -2.19
C GLN A 206 -16.59 16.09 -3.36
N ASP A 207 -16.90 16.49 -4.59
CA ASP A 207 -16.36 15.86 -5.80
C ASP A 207 -14.86 16.03 -5.93
N LYS A 208 -14.22 16.91 -5.14
CA LYS A 208 -12.76 17.07 -5.07
C LYS A 208 -12.10 16.20 -3.99
N LEU A 209 -12.86 15.60 -3.07
CA LEU A 209 -12.34 14.72 -2.01
C LEU A 209 -12.37 13.24 -2.43
N VAL A 210 -11.38 12.49 -1.98
CA VAL A 210 -11.50 11.06 -1.77
C VAL A 210 -10.79 10.59 -0.50
N ILE A 211 -11.37 9.62 0.19
CA ILE A 211 -10.79 8.87 1.31
C ILE A 211 -10.45 7.49 0.76
N ILE A 212 -9.17 7.13 0.76
CA ILE A 212 -8.66 5.85 0.27
C ILE A 212 -8.26 5.01 1.47
N SER A 213 -8.90 3.87 1.68
CA SER A 213 -8.62 2.96 2.79
C SER A 213 -7.89 1.72 2.32
N LEU A 214 -6.59 1.61 2.64
CA LEU A 214 -5.75 0.45 2.32
C LEU A 214 -5.77 -0.57 3.47
N ARG A 215 -6.34 -1.74 3.20
CA ARG A 215 -6.51 -2.84 4.16
C ARG A 215 -5.85 -4.12 3.67
N GLU A 216 -5.22 -4.89 4.53
CA GLU A 216 -4.61 -6.16 4.11
C GLU A 216 -5.62 -7.15 3.54
N ASN A 217 -6.74 -7.35 4.25
CA ASN A 217 -7.87 -8.15 3.78
C ASN A 217 -9.15 -7.33 3.90
N LEU A 218 -9.91 -7.23 2.80
CA LEU A 218 -11.27 -6.72 2.86
C LEU A 218 -12.16 -7.85 3.39
N ASN A 219 -12.84 -7.59 4.50
CA ASN A 219 -13.80 -8.54 5.05
C ASN A 219 -15.13 -8.43 4.28
N ASP A 220 -15.53 -9.49 3.58
CA ASP A 220 -16.77 -9.55 2.81
C ASP A 220 -18.03 -9.22 3.64
N LYS A 221 -17.95 -9.36 4.97
CA LYS A 221 -18.99 -8.89 5.88
C LYS A 221 -19.26 -7.39 5.71
N TYR A 222 -18.22 -6.57 5.52
CA TYR A 222 -18.32 -5.12 5.51
C TYR A 222 -18.11 -4.51 4.11
N TYR A 223 -17.43 -5.19 3.19
CA TYR A 223 -17.04 -4.64 1.89
C TYR A 223 -17.73 -5.38 0.74
N ASN A 224 -18.18 -4.63 -0.28
CA ASN A 224 -18.64 -5.18 -1.56
C ASN A 224 -17.65 -4.84 -2.68
N TYR A 225 -17.83 -5.45 -3.85
CA TYR A 225 -17.12 -5.06 -5.06
C TYR A 225 -17.24 -3.55 -5.34
N SER A 226 -18.42 -2.95 -5.15
CA SER A 226 -18.68 -1.50 -5.28
C SER A 226 -17.94 -0.63 -4.25
N SER A 227 -17.44 -1.20 -3.15
CA SER A 227 -16.58 -0.50 -2.18
C SER A 227 -15.17 -0.26 -2.75
N THR A 228 -14.76 -1.06 -3.73
CA THR A 228 -13.43 -0.97 -4.37
C THR A 228 -13.39 -0.09 -5.61
N GLN A 229 -14.55 0.41 -6.04
CA GLN A 229 -14.71 1.16 -7.28
C GLN A 229 -15.11 2.62 -7.01
N PRO A 230 -14.68 3.58 -7.87
CA PRO A 230 -15.00 5.00 -7.74
C PRO A 230 -16.39 5.35 -8.29
N ILE A 231 -17.39 4.46 -8.15
CA ILE A 231 -18.67 4.50 -8.90
C ILE A 231 -19.53 5.75 -8.60
N ASP A 232 -19.36 6.43 -7.47
CA ASP A 232 -19.98 7.74 -7.17
C ASP A 232 -19.62 8.27 -5.75
N GLY A 233 -18.58 7.73 -5.10
CA GLY A 233 -18.32 7.96 -3.68
C GLY A 233 -16.95 8.54 -3.37
N ASN A 234 -16.87 9.38 -2.33
CA ASN A 234 -15.59 9.93 -1.82
C ASN A 234 -14.92 9.00 -0.81
N ARG A 235 -15.35 7.74 -0.72
CA ARG A 235 -14.78 6.73 0.18
C ARG A 235 -14.55 5.46 -0.63
N ILE A 236 -13.29 5.07 -0.78
CA ILE A 236 -12.86 3.92 -1.57
C ILE A 236 -12.04 3.00 -0.66
N ALA A 237 -12.42 1.74 -0.60
CA ALA A 237 -11.70 0.72 0.14
C ALA A 237 -10.91 -0.17 -0.81
N VAL A 238 -9.63 -0.36 -0.53
CA VAL A 238 -8.68 -1.00 -1.43
C VAL A 238 -8.00 -2.12 -0.65
N PRO A 239 -8.07 -3.37 -1.12
CA PRO A 239 -7.24 -4.41 -0.56
C PRO A 239 -5.79 -4.08 -0.91
N ARG A 240 -4.87 -4.21 0.04
CA ARG A 240 -3.45 -4.24 -0.25
C ARG A 240 -3.24 -5.43 -1.16
N ARG A 241 -2.75 -5.16 -2.37
CA ARG A 241 -2.49 -6.24 -3.32
C ARG A 241 -1.36 -7.10 -2.77
N ASN A 242 -1.72 -8.23 -2.19
CA ASN A 242 -0.79 -9.28 -1.83
C ASN A 242 -0.25 -9.92 -3.12
N ALA A 243 1.07 -9.82 -3.29
CA ALA A 243 1.98 -10.76 -3.97
C ALA A 243 1.60 -11.40 -5.32
N TYR A 244 0.77 -10.76 -6.15
CA TYR A 244 0.73 -11.07 -7.58
C TYR A 244 0.97 -9.80 -8.39
N PHE A 245 1.96 -9.84 -9.29
CA PHE A 245 2.26 -8.79 -10.25
C PHE A 245 1.13 -8.74 -11.30
N GLN A 246 -0.03 -8.20 -10.93
CA GLN A 246 -1.09 -7.92 -11.90
C GLN A 246 -0.57 -6.91 -12.94
N SER A 247 -0.83 -7.21 -14.22
CA SER A 247 -0.33 -6.49 -15.38
C SER A 247 -0.55 -4.97 -15.31
N LYS A 248 -1.72 -4.55 -14.81
CA LYS A 248 -2.20 -3.15 -14.74
C LYS A 248 -1.28 -2.14 -14.02
N LEU A 249 -0.34 -2.59 -13.20
CA LEU A 249 0.58 -1.69 -12.46
C LEU A 249 2.04 -2.07 -12.64
N LEU A 250 2.33 -2.90 -13.63
CA LEU A 250 3.68 -3.41 -13.89
C LEU A 250 4.64 -2.25 -14.21
N ALA A 251 4.23 -1.32 -15.08
CA ALA A 251 5.04 -0.16 -15.47
C ALA A 251 5.46 0.67 -14.24
N MET A 252 4.51 1.00 -13.37
CA MET A 252 4.78 1.75 -12.13
C MET A 252 5.72 0.99 -11.19
N LYS A 253 5.49 -0.31 -10.95
CA LYS A 253 6.39 -1.11 -10.11
C LYS A 253 7.81 -1.17 -10.66
N VAL A 254 7.95 -1.28 -11.99
CA VAL A 254 9.25 -1.27 -12.67
C VAL A 254 9.93 0.10 -12.57
N GLN A 255 9.20 1.20 -12.74
CA GLN A 255 9.72 2.55 -12.51
C GLN A 255 10.17 2.77 -11.07
N MET A 256 9.38 2.31 -10.10
CA MET A 256 9.73 2.37 -8.69
C MET A 256 10.97 1.56 -8.36
N LEU A 257 11.06 0.32 -8.87
CA LEU A 257 12.26 -0.51 -8.73
C LEU A 257 13.47 0.22 -9.33
N TYR A 258 13.34 0.75 -10.54
CA TYR A 258 14.41 1.52 -11.21
C TYR A 258 14.88 2.72 -10.37
N LYS A 259 13.96 3.47 -9.76
CA LYS A 259 14.29 4.55 -8.82
C LYS A 259 15.07 4.04 -7.61
N GLN A 260 14.68 2.91 -7.02
CA GLN A 260 15.40 2.31 -5.89
C GLN A 260 16.82 1.88 -6.26
N LEU A 261 17.03 1.33 -7.47
CA LEU A 261 18.37 0.95 -7.95
C LEU A 261 19.34 2.15 -8.02
N HIS A 262 18.84 3.36 -8.24
CA HIS A 262 19.65 4.58 -8.34
C HIS A 262 20.05 5.19 -7.00
N LYS A 263 19.53 4.69 -5.88
CA LYS A 263 19.86 5.24 -4.58
C LYS A 263 21.28 4.87 -4.13
N PRO A 264 22.03 5.84 -3.57
CA PRO A 264 23.34 5.56 -3.00
C PRO A 264 23.19 4.71 -1.73
N LYS A 265 24.08 3.72 -1.53
CA LYS A 265 24.16 2.88 -0.31
C LYS A 265 22.83 2.18 0.04
N ARG A 266 22.25 1.46 -0.92
CA ARG A 266 21.03 0.68 -0.72
C ARG A 266 21.25 -0.50 0.25
N LEU A 267 20.45 -0.58 1.30
CA LEU A 267 20.39 -1.75 2.20
C LEU A 267 19.35 -2.78 1.75
N MET A 268 18.37 -2.34 0.96
CA MET A 268 17.33 -3.15 0.32
C MET A 268 17.44 -2.98 -1.19
N PHE A 269 16.80 -3.85 -1.96
CA PHE A 269 16.97 -3.97 -3.40
C PHE A 269 18.43 -4.22 -3.79
N GLN A 270 19.10 -5.12 -3.05
CA GLN A 270 20.55 -5.30 -3.10
C GLN A 270 21.07 -5.86 -4.42
N ASN A 271 20.22 -6.54 -5.20
CA ASN A 271 20.62 -7.11 -6.48
C ASN A 271 20.90 -5.98 -7.49
N ASP A 272 22.00 -6.09 -8.24
CA ASP A 272 22.33 -5.12 -9.30
C ASP A 272 21.41 -5.23 -10.50
N ILE A 273 20.85 -6.42 -10.71
CA ILE A 273 19.99 -6.76 -11.83
C ILE A 273 18.79 -7.52 -11.28
N TYR A 274 17.61 -7.08 -11.70
CA TYR A 274 16.35 -7.80 -11.54
C TYR A 274 15.87 -8.24 -12.92
N THR A 275 15.05 -9.28 -13.00
CA THR A 275 14.58 -9.78 -14.30
C THR A 275 13.06 -9.68 -14.40
N LEU A 276 12.55 -8.91 -15.36
CA LEU A 276 11.15 -8.98 -15.75
C LEU A 276 10.96 -10.18 -16.69
N LYS A 277 10.20 -11.18 -16.26
CA LYS A 277 9.73 -12.30 -17.08
C LYS A 277 8.30 -12.04 -17.55
N ILE A 278 8.11 -12.14 -18.86
CA ILE A 278 6.83 -12.09 -19.55
C ILE A 278 6.57 -13.49 -20.09
N ARG A 279 5.82 -14.29 -19.34
CA ARG A 279 5.42 -15.64 -19.73
C ARG A 279 4.32 -15.53 -20.78
N TYR A 280 4.33 -16.45 -21.73
CA TYR A 280 3.25 -16.57 -22.72
C TYR A 280 2.86 -18.02 -22.90
N GLU A 281 1.58 -18.25 -23.16
CA GLU A 281 1.07 -19.59 -23.42
C GLU A 281 1.49 -20.09 -24.81
N MET A 282 1.94 -21.34 -24.87
CA MET A 282 2.28 -21.99 -26.13
C MET A 282 1.03 -22.54 -26.80
N TYR A 283 0.66 -21.96 -27.94
CA TYR A 283 -0.48 -22.39 -28.72
C TYR A 283 -0.02 -23.00 -30.05
N SER A 284 -0.50 -24.20 -30.37
CA SER A 284 -0.33 -24.80 -31.69
C SER A 284 -1.69 -25.09 -32.31
N LEU A 285 -1.88 -24.71 -33.57
CA LEU A 285 -2.97 -25.20 -34.41
C LEU A 285 -2.41 -26.41 -35.19
N ASN A 286 -3.13 -27.54 -35.18
CA ASN A 286 -2.71 -28.80 -35.81
C ASN A 286 -1.95 -28.58 -37.14
N ASN A 287 -0.63 -28.81 -37.13
CA ASN A 287 0.35 -29.05 -38.21
C ASN A 287 0.30 -28.26 -39.54
N LYS A 288 -0.52 -27.20 -39.72
CA LYS A 288 -0.61 -26.45 -41.00
C LYS A 288 -0.30 -24.95 -40.92
N LEU A 289 -0.02 -24.42 -39.73
CA LEU A 289 0.40 -23.04 -39.53
C LEU A 289 1.82 -23.01 -39.02
N GLY A 290 2.61 -22.06 -39.53
CA GLY A 290 3.89 -21.71 -38.91
C GLY A 290 5.12 -22.06 -39.72
N LEU A 291 6.26 -21.70 -39.14
CA LEU A 291 7.60 -21.89 -39.71
C LEU A 291 7.85 -23.32 -40.22
N GLU A 292 7.28 -24.33 -39.54
CA GLU A 292 7.42 -25.76 -39.86
C GLU A 292 6.73 -26.17 -41.17
N SER A 293 5.73 -25.42 -41.64
CA SER A 293 5.07 -25.65 -42.93
C SER A 293 5.82 -25.05 -44.13
N THR A 294 6.87 -24.25 -43.88
CA THR A 294 7.64 -23.50 -44.92
C THR A 294 9.05 -24.07 -45.18
N SER A 295 9.24 -25.32 -44.77
CA SER A 295 10.46 -25.98 -44.26
C SER A 295 11.68 -26.19 -45.17
N THR A 296 11.99 -25.34 -46.15
CA THR A 296 13.21 -25.59 -46.95
C THR A 296 14.20 -24.44 -47.18
N ASP A 297 13.87 -23.16 -46.96
CA ASP A 297 14.85 -22.05 -47.12
C ASP A 297 14.33 -20.76 -46.46
N ASN A 298 14.42 -20.60 -45.15
CA ASN A 298 14.05 -19.34 -44.48
C ASN A 298 15.31 -18.49 -44.21
N GLU A 299 15.26 -17.18 -44.48
CA GLU A 299 16.39 -16.24 -44.30
C GLU A 299 16.48 -15.68 -42.87
N LEU A 300 15.79 -16.30 -41.90
CA LEU A 300 15.68 -15.79 -40.53
C LEU A 300 16.92 -16.16 -39.70
N ASN A 301 17.37 -15.23 -38.86
CA ASN A 301 18.34 -15.58 -37.81
C ASN A 301 17.63 -16.21 -36.58
N GLY A 302 18.39 -16.87 -35.70
CA GLY A 302 17.83 -17.57 -34.54
C GLY A 302 17.07 -16.68 -33.53
N ARG A 303 17.22 -15.36 -33.56
CA ARG A 303 16.39 -14.43 -32.78
C ARG A 303 15.09 -14.12 -33.50
N GLU A 304 15.15 -13.86 -34.80
CA GLU A 304 13.98 -13.60 -35.65
C GLU A 304 13.03 -14.79 -35.66
N GLU A 305 13.55 -16.02 -35.70
CA GLU A 305 12.73 -17.24 -35.54
C GLU A 305 11.95 -17.24 -34.22
N LYS A 306 12.59 -16.83 -33.12
CA LYS A 306 11.93 -16.77 -31.81
C LYS A 306 10.87 -15.67 -31.76
N VAL A 307 11.11 -14.52 -32.39
CA VAL A 307 10.10 -13.46 -32.53
C VAL A 307 8.89 -13.97 -33.31
N CYS A 308 9.12 -14.60 -34.47
CA CYS A 308 8.05 -15.18 -35.28
C CYS A 308 7.25 -16.24 -34.50
N LYS A 309 7.90 -17.08 -33.69
CA LYS A 309 7.21 -18.07 -32.84
C LYS A 309 6.28 -17.41 -31.81
N VAL A 310 6.70 -16.33 -31.16
CA VAL A 310 5.83 -15.62 -30.21
C VAL A 310 4.62 -15.03 -30.94
N LEU A 311 4.84 -14.41 -32.11
CA LEU A 311 3.75 -13.85 -32.92
C LEU A 311 2.79 -14.94 -33.41
N GLU A 312 3.31 -16.11 -33.79
CA GLU A 312 2.52 -17.27 -34.18
C GLU A 312 1.64 -17.78 -33.03
N PHE A 313 2.21 -17.93 -31.83
CA PHE A 313 1.47 -18.34 -30.65
C PHE A 313 0.36 -17.35 -30.31
N PHE A 314 0.63 -16.04 -30.45
CA PHE A 314 -0.39 -15.03 -30.25
C PHE A 314 -1.52 -15.13 -31.29
N VAL A 315 -1.20 -15.28 -32.58
CA VAL A 315 -2.22 -15.46 -33.64
C VAL A 315 -3.10 -16.69 -33.35
N CYS A 316 -2.48 -17.79 -32.93
CA CYS A 316 -3.20 -19.02 -32.56
C CYS A 316 -4.10 -18.82 -31.34
N TYR A 317 -3.61 -18.12 -30.31
CA TYR A 317 -4.38 -17.74 -29.14
C TYR A 317 -5.58 -16.89 -29.52
N PHE A 318 -5.34 -15.82 -30.29
CA PHE A 318 -6.35 -14.87 -30.72
C PHE A 318 -7.47 -15.58 -31.48
N PHE A 319 -7.12 -16.43 -32.45
CA PHE A 319 -8.09 -17.26 -33.18
C PHE A 319 -8.94 -18.13 -32.24
N ARG A 320 -8.31 -18.82 -31.27
CA ARG A 320 -9.05 -19.66 -30.30
C ARG A 320 -9.96 -18.84 -29.41
N SER A 321 -9.49 -17.68 -28.93
CA SER A 321 -10.25 -16.80 -28.03
C SER A 321 -11.53 -16.28 -28.69
N VAL A 322 -11.42 -15.85 -29.96
CA VAL A 322 -12.53 -15.33 -30.74
C VAL A 322 -13.48 -16.44 -31.18
N ASN A 323 -12.96 -17.60 -31.60
CA ASN A 323 -13.77 -18.75 -32.02
C ASN A 323 -14.59 -19.32 -30.84
N LYS A 324 -14.02 -19.42 -29.64
CA LYS A 324 -14.73 -19.85 -28.42
C LYS A 324 -15.93 -18.96 -28.08
N ASN A 325 -15.88 -17.68 -28.42
CA ASN A 325 -16.94 -16.72 -28.16
C ASN A 325 -17.98 -16.64 -29.30
N SER A 326 -17.72 -17.27 -30.44
CA SER A 326 -18.61 -17.26 -31.60
C SER A 326 -19.58 -18.46 -31.59
N LYS A 327 -20.83 -18.25 -32.03
CA LYS A 327 -21.86 -19.31 -32.11
C LYS A 327 -21.68 -20.27 -33.30
N GLU A 328 -20.78 -19.95 -34.23
CA GLU A 328 -20.56 -20.68 -35.49
C GLU A 328 -19.18 -21.35 -35.50
N SER A 329 -19.14 -22.67 -35.70
CA SER A 329 -17.89 -23.40 -35.90
C SER A 329 -17.33 -23.11 -37.30
N VAL A 330 -16.44 -22.13 -37.42
CA VAL A 330 -15.80 -21.83 -38.71
C VAL A 330 -14.68 -22.83 -39.01
N ASN A 331 -14.58 -23.19 -40.28
CA ASN A 331 -13.61 -24.14 -40.80
C ASN A 331 -12.22 -23.50 -40.93
N GLN A 332 -11.25 -23.96 -40.14
CA GLN A 332 -9.86 -23.46 -40.10
C GLN A 332 -9.24 -23.35 -41.49
N GLU A 333 -9.53 -24.32 -42.37
CA GLU A 333 -8.93 -24.37 -43.71
C GLU A 333 -9.28 -23.16 -44.59
N LYS A 334 -10.43 -22.49 -44.38
CA LYS A 334 -10.84 -21.35 -45.23
C LYS A 334 -10.13 -20.04 -44.88
N ILE A 335 -9.72 -19.85 -43.63
CA ILE A 335 -9.04 -18.63 -43.18
C ILE A 335 -7.54 -18.70 -43.52
N PHE A 336 -6.94 -19.88 -43.35
CA PHE A 336 -5.49 -20.04 -43.44
C PHE A 336 -4.96 -20.47 -44.82
N SER A 337 -5.78 -21.10 -45.69
CA SER A 337 -5.31 -21.61 -46.99
C SER A 337 -5.08 -20.55 -48.07
N GLU A 338 -5.68 -19.36 -47.93
CA GLU A 338 -5.61 -18.28 -48.92
C GLU A 338 -4.52 -17.23 -48.62
N VAL A 339 -3.88 -17.30 -47.45
CA VAL A 339 -2.80 -16.39 -47.06
C VAL A 339 -1.48 -17.14 -47.22
N SER A 340 -0.55 -16.61 -48.02
CA SER A 340 0.77 -17.20 -48.25
C SER A 340 1.89 -16.24 -47.83
N VAL A 341 3.01 -16.81 -47.39
CA VAL A 341 4.21 -16.04 -47.03
C VAL A 341 4.84 -15.50 -48.32
N LYS A 342 4.73 -14.18 -48.55
CA LYS A 342 5.26 -13.53 -49.76
C LYS A 342 6.78 -13.39 -49.77
N LYS A 343 7.41 -13.25 -48.60
CA LYS A 343 8.87 -13.14 -48.41
C LYS A 343 9.29 -13.95 -47.19
N LYS A 344 10.31 -14.79 -47.30
CA LYS A 344 10.78 -15.68 -46.21
C LYS A 344 11.78 -14.99 -45.27
N ASN A 345 11.56 -13.71 -44.98
CA ASN A 345 12.32 -12.89 -44.05
C ASN A 345 11.40 -12.31 -42.97
N LEU A 346 11.96 -11.69 -41.91
CA LEU A 346 11.19 -11.22 -40.76
C LEU A 346 10.00 -10.33 -41.17
N LYS A 347 10.20 -9.45 -42.15
CA LYS A 347 9.14 -8.57 -42.65
C LYS A 347 7.99 -9.38 -43.27
N GLY A 348 8.31 -10.35 -44.12
CA GLY A 348 7.27 -11.16 -44.76
C GLY A 348 6.50 -12.07 -43.80
N PHE A 349 7.14 -12.57 -42.74
CA PHE A 349 6.43 -13.30 -41.68
C PHE A 349 5.53 -12.39 -40.84
N LYS A 350 5.97 -11.18 -40.49
CA LYS A 350 5.10 -10.19 -39.83
C LYS A 350 3.89 -9.84 -40.69
N ASP A 351 4.11 -9.58 -41.98
CA ASP A 351 3.03 -9.28 -42.93
C ASP A 351 2.06 -10.49 -43.04
N TYR A 352 2.58 -11.71 -43.05
CA TYR A 352 1.79 -12.95 -43.09
C TYR A 352 0.85 -13.06 -41.87
N TYR A 353 1.40 -12.98 -40.66
CA TYR A 353 0.62 -13.07 -39.43
C TYR A 353 -0.33 -11.88 -39.25
N PHE A 354 0.06 -10.67 -39.67
CA PHE A 354 -0.83 -9.50 -39.72
C PHE A 354 -2.04 -9.76 -40.61
N ASN A 355 -1.84 -10.28 -41.82
CA ASN A 355 -2.94 -10.59 -42.74
C ASN A 355 -3.90 -11.64 -42.17
N ILE A 356 -3.37 -12.62 -41.42
CA ILE A 356 -4.19 -13.61 -40.72
C ILE A 356 -5.05 -12.93 -39.64
N ILE A 357 -4.45 -12.10 -38.78
CA ILE A 357 -5.19 -11.39 -37.74
C ILE A 357 -6.25 -10.48 -38.35
N ASN A 358 -5.91 -9.73 -39.40
CA ASN A 358 -6.87 -8.87 -40.11
C ASN A 358 -8.06 -9.67 -40.63
N ARG A 359 -7.83 -10.83 -41.22
CA ARG A 359 -8.90 -11.70 -41.72
C ARG A 359 -9.74 -12.32 -40.60
N ILE A 360 -9.12 -12.72 -39.49
CA ILE A 360 -9.86 -13.19 -38.29
C ILE A 360 -10.74 -12.04 -37.78
N SER A 361 -10.18 -10.84 -37.64
CA SER A 361 -10.92 -9.66 -37.20
C SER A 361 -12.07 -9.32 -38.17
N ASP A 362 -11.85 -9.32 -39.49
CA ASP A 362 -12.88 -9.13 -40.52
C ASP A 362 -14.04 -10.13 -40.40
N THR A 363 -13.72 -11.37 -40.02
CA THR A 363 -14.70 -12.46 -39.97
C THR A 363 -15.55 -12.39 -38.70
N TYR A 364 -14.97 -12.02 -37.57
CA TYR A 364 -15.59 -12.20 -36.26
C TYR A 364 -15.89 -10.91 -35.49
N ILE A 365 -15.28 -9.78 -35.87
CA ILE A 365 -15.40 -8.51 -35.16
C ILE A 365 -16.21 -7.55 -36.02
N LYS A 366 -17.38 -7.15 -35.52
CA LYS A 366 -18.32 -6.28 -36.25
C LYS A 366 -17.98 -4.80 -36.16
N ASN A 367 -17.28 -4.37 -35.10
CA ASN A 367 -16.93 -2.98 -34.88
C ASN A 367 -15.56 -2.67 -35.53
N GLU A 368 -15.54 -1.75 -36.49
CA GLU A 368 -14.31 -1.36 -37.21
C GLU A 368 -13.29 -0.65 -36.31
N GLU A 369 -13.72 0.11 -35.29
CA GLU A 369 -12.80 0.76 -34.35
C GLU A 369 -12.03 -0.28 -33.52
N VAL A 370 -12.74 -1.29 -33.01
CA VAL A 370 -12.13 -2.41 -32.26
C VAL A 370 -11.17 -3.20 -33.15
N LYS A 371 -11.51 -3.40 -34.42
CA LYS A 371 -10.65 -4.08 -35.38
C LYS A 371 -9.37 -3.28 -35.66
N GLN A 372 -9.48 -1.97 -35.90
CA GLN A 372 -8.30 -1.10 -36.08
C GLN A 372 -7.39 -1.18 -34.85
N HIS A 373 -7.97 -1.10 -33.66
CA HIS A 373 -7.25 -1.19 -32.40
C HIS A 373 -6.45 -2.50 -32.25
N ILE A 374 -7.06 -3.64 -32.57
CA ILE A 374 -6.39 -4.96 -32.53
C ILE A 374 -5.19 -5.01 -33.49
N LEU A 375 -5.35 -4.45 -34.68
CA LEU A 375 -4.30 -4.43 -35.69
C LEU A 375 -3.13 -3.53 -35.29
N GLU A 376 -3.42 -2.36 -34.71
CA GLU A 376 -2.42 -1.45 -34.15
C GLU A 376 -1.63 -2.15 -33.04
N TYR A 377 -2.31 -2.76 -32.06
CA TYR A 377 -1.64 -3.50 -30.98
C TYR A 377 -0.76 -4.64 -31.48
N TYR A 378 -1.23 -5.40 -32.47
CA TYR A 378 -0.41 -6.45 -33.06
C TYR A 378 0.84 -5.88 -33.74
N MET A 379 0.70 -4.78 -34.48
CA MET A 379 1.82 -4.12 -35.14
C MET A 379 2.85 -3.61 -34.13
N ASP A 380 2.38 -3.00 -33.04
CA ASP A 380 3.23 -2.54 -31.94
C ASP A 380 3.95 -3.71 -31.27
N LEU A 381 3.27 -4.83 -31.01
CA LEU A 381 3.89 -6.04 -30.47
C LEU A 381 4.98 -6.57 -31.39
N ALA A 382 4.65 -6.73 -32.68
CA ALA A 382 5.61 -7.20 -33.67
C ALA A 382 6.82 -6.26 -33.80
N GLU A 383 6.61 -4.95 -33.68
CA GLU A 383 7.66 -3.95 -33.70
C GLU A 383 8.57 -4.02 -32.47
N VAL A 384 7.99 -4.02 -31.27
CA VAL A 384 8.72 -4.06 -30.00
C VAL A 384 9.58 -5.32 -29.89
N LEU A 385 9.02 -6.49 -30.20
CA LEU A 385 9.75 -7.76 -30.15
C LEU A 385 10.92 -7.80 -31.15
N SER A 386 10.73 -7.17 -32.32
CA SER A 386 11.76 -7.09 -33.37
C SER A 386 12.88 -6.12 -33.01
N ARG A 387 12.56 -4.91 -32.54
CA ARG A 387 13.53 -3.81 -32.36
C ARG A 387 14.32 -3.92 -31.06
N ASN A 388 13.71 -4.40 -29.96
CA ASN A 388 14.34 -4.36 -28.65
C ASN A 388 15.37 -5.49 -28.45
N LYS A 389 16.63 -5.23 -28.82
CA LYS A 389 17.74 -6.20 -28.75
C LYS A 389 18.03 -6.75 -27.34
N LYS A 390 17.58 -6.09 -26.28
CA LYS A 390 17.78 -6.53 -24.89
C LYS A 390 16.84 -7.66 -24.47
N LEU A 391 15.75 -7.90 -25.21
CA LEU A 391 14.86 -9.03 -24.96
C LEU A 391 15.59 -10.35 -25.15
N LYS A 392 15.53 -11.22 -24.15
CA LYS A 392 15.99 -12.62 -24.21
C LYS A 392 14.77 -13.51 -24.38
N PHE A 393 14.83 -14.43 -25.34
CA PHE A 393 13.72 -15.31 -25.69
C PHE A 393 14.02 -16.74 -25.26
N TYR A 394 13.12 -17.29 -24.45
CA TYR A 394 13.12 -18.66 -23.97
C TYR A 394 11.94 -19.42 -24.59
N GLN A 395 11.71 -20.65 -24.15
CA GLN A 395 10.66 -21.48 -24.71
C GLN A 395 9.27 -20.86 -24.48
N ASN A 396 8.94 -20.55 -23.22
CA ASN A 396 7.62 -20.11 -22.74
C ASN A 396 7.62 -18.71 -22.09
N TYR A 397 8.72 -17.95 -22.22
CA TYR A 397 8.77 -16.59 -21.70
C TYR A 397 9.81 -15.73 -22.43
N ILE A 398 9.59 -14.43 -22.35
CA ILE A 398 10.54 -13.38 -22.72
C ILE A 398 11.08 -12.79 -21.43
N SER A 399 12.37 -12.48 -21.36
CA SER A 399 12.92 -11.75 -20.23
C SER A 399 13.63 -10.47 -20.64
N ILE A 400 13.58 -9.49 -19.75
CA ILE A 400 14.33 -8.24 -19.86
C ILE A 400 14.94 -7.88 -18.51
N ASP A 401 16.21 -7.54 -18.54
CA ASP A 401 16.97 -7.20 -17.34
C ASP A 401 16.68 -5.74 -16.93
N ILE A 402 16.27 -5.54 -15.69
CA ILE A 402 16.08 -4.25 -15.03
C ILE A 402 17.35 -3.96 -14.23
N SER A 403 18.16 -3.01 -14.71
CA SER A 403 19.40 -2.58 -14.08
C SER A 403 19.48 -1.05 -14.08
N LYS A 404 20.47 -0.48 -13.38
CA LYS A 404 20.68 0.98 -13.37
C LYS A 404 20.87 1.58 -14.77
N GLN A 405 21.45 0.80 -15.70
CA GLN A 405 21.77 1.23 -17.06
C GLN A 405 20.66 0.89 -18.08
N VAL A 406 19.52 0.35 -17.63
CA VAL A 406 18.42 0.01 -18.56
C VAL A 406 17.82 1.29 -19.15
N ASN A 407 17.44 1.23 -20.43
CA ASN A 407 16.66 2.31 -21.04
C ASN A 407 15.21 2.12 -20.60
N MET A 408 14.75 2.98 -19.69
CA MET A 408 13.41 2.90 -19.13
C MET A 408 12.31 3.12 -20.18
N GLU A 409 12.53 3.97 -21.18
CA GLU A 409 11.52 4.19 -22.23
C GLU A 409 11.30 2.93 -23.08
N GLU A 410 12.37 2.20 -23.41
CA GLU A 410 12.28 0.93 -24.14
C GLU A 410 11.60 -0.16 -23.30
N LEU A 411 11.91 -0.22 -22.00
CA LEU A 411 11.33 -1.19 -21.08
C LEU A 411 9.83 -0.93 -20.87
N ILE A 412 9.44 0.33 -20.70
CA ILE A 412 8.04 0.73 -20.53
C ILE A 412 7.26 0.46 -21.81
N LYS A 413 7.80 0.76 -23.01
CA LYS A 413 7.17 0.36 -24.29
C LYS A 413 6.93 -1.15 -24.40
N VAL A 414 7.84 -1.99 -23.89
CA VAL A 414 7.61 -3.43 -23.84
C VAL A 414 6.42 -3.77 -22.94
N ILE A 415 6.36 -3.14 -21.76
CA ILE A 415 5.28 -3.35 -20.81
C ILE A 415 3.96 -2.88 -21.40
N ASP A 416 3.88 -1.66 -21.91
CA ASP A 416 2.64 -1.05 -22.45
C ASP A 416 2.05 -1.87 -23.61
N VAL A 417 2.90 -2.46 -24.45
CA VAL A 417 2.46 -3.25 -25.60
C VAL A 417 2.08 -4.69 -25.22
N THR A 418 2.66 -5.25 -24.17
CA THR A 418 2.34 -6.61 -23.73
C THR A 418 1.17 -6.62 -22.73
N VAL A 419 1.06 -5.57 -21.92
CA VAL A 419 -0.02 -5.38 -20.95
C VAL A 419 -1.22 -4.78 -21.67
N ASP A 420 -2.13 -5.66 -22.06
CA ASP A 420 -3.46 -5.23 -22.49
C ASP A 420 -4.32 -4.90 -21.28
N GLU A 421 -4.44 -3.63 -20.97
CA GLU A 421 -5.39 -3.23 -19.94
C GLU A 421 -6.81 -3.33 -20.50
N LYS A 422 -7.67 -4.05 -19.78
CA LYS A 422 -9.13 -3.84 -19.86
C LYS A 422 -9.41 -2.42 -19.36
N VAL A 423 -9.19 -1.43 -20.21
CA VAL A 423 -9.57 -0.05 -19.93
C VAL A 423 -11.09 0.02 -20.00
N HIS A 424 -11.69 0.70 -19.02
CA HIS A 424 -13.07 1.13 -19.13
C HIS A 424 -13.16 2.15 -20.27
N SER A 425 -13.44 1.69 -21.48
CA SER A 425 -14.07 2.54 -22.48
C SER A 425 -15.52 2.76 -22.03
N ASP A 426 -15.99 4.01 -22.07
CA ASP A 426 -17.42 4.35 -21.92
C ASP A 426 -18.28 3.76 -23.05
N ILE A 427 -17.67 2.97 -23.95
CA ILE A 427 -18.22 2.40 -25.16
C ILE A 427 -17.91 0.90 -25.12
N ASP A 428 -18.93 0.13 -24.78
CA ASP A 428 -19.07 -1.32 -24.89
C ASP A 428 -18.11 -2.25 -24.12
N GLU A 429 -18.71 -3.32 -23.61
CA GLU A 429 -18.13 -4.32 -22.72
C GLU A 429 -16.89 -5.04 -23.30
N LYS A 430 -15.81 -5.06 -22.51
CA LYS A 430 -14.77 -6.11 -22.42
C LYS A 430 -14.27 -6.71 -23.74
N SER A 431 -13.36 -6.04 -24.43
CA SER A 431 -12.42 -6.72 -25.32
C SER A 431 -10.99 -6.31 -25.02
N SER A 432 -10.27 -7.20 -24.33
CA SER A 432 -8.80 -7.19 -24.32
C SER A 432 -8.33 -8.00 -25.53
N VAL A 433 -7.59 -7.36 -26.44
CA VAL A 433 -6.82 -7.95 -27.56
C VAL A 433 -5.94 -9.15 -27.15
N PHE A 434 -5.17 -9.06 -26.06
CA PHE A 434 -4.27 -10.11 -25.56
C PHE A 434 -4.91 -11.03 -24.52
N GLY A 435 -5.99 -10.60 -23.84
CA GLY A 435 -6.64 -11.42 -22.82
C GLY A 435 -5.67 -11.91 -21.74
N ASP A 436 -5.58 -13.22 -21.57
CA ASP A 436 -4.69 -13.90 -20.62
C ASP A 436 -3.43 -14.48 -21.30
N PHE A 437 -3.09 -14.03 -22.52
CA PHE A 437 -1.95 -14.57 -23.28
C PHE A 437 -0.61 -14.34 -22.58
N PHE A 438 -0.43 -13.19 -21.91
CA PHE A 438 0.78 -12.84 -21.20
C PHE A 438 0.58 -12.85 -19.68
N ASP A 439 1.55 -13.39 -18.94
CA ASP A 439 1.66 -13.35 -17.49
C ASP A 439 3.03 -12.78 -17.06
N TYR A 440 3.09 -12.09 -15.91
CA TYR A 440 4.22 -11.24 -15.54
C TYR A 440 4.79 -11.58 -14.16
N SER A 441 6.11 -11.71 -14.08
CA SER A 441 6.82 -11.76 -12.80
C SER A 441 8.10 -10.93 -12.85
N ILE A 442 8.42 -10.25 -11.74
CA ILE A 442 9.76 -9.73 -11.51
C ILE A 442 10.46 -10.72 -10.58
N GLU A 443 11.50 -11.34 -11.09
CA GLU A 443 12.31 -12.30 -10.36
C GLU A 443 13.34 -11.58 -9.48
N ASP A 444 13.91 -12.33 -8.53
CA ASP A 444 14.96 -11.85 -7.64
C ASP A 444 14.52 -10.76 -6.64
N LEU A 445 13.20 -10.51 -6.53
CA LEU A 445 12.62 -9.73 -5.43
C LEU A 445 12.36 -10.61 -4.22
N SER A 446 12.71 -10.11 -3.03
CA SER A 446 12.20 -10.68 -1.78
C SER A 446 10.71 -10.35 -1.59
N ASP A 447 10.02 -11.13 -0.76
CA ASP A 447 8.60 -10.91 -0.45
C ASP A 447 8.35 -9.50 0.13
N GLY A 448 9.27 -9.00 0.95
CA GLY A 448 9.18 -7.66 1.53
C GLY A 448 9.35 -6.54 0.49
N GLU A 449 10.25 -6.72 -0.48
CA GLU A 449 10.43 -5.79 -1.60
C GLU A 449 9.22 -5.79 -2.55
N ALA A 450 8.68 -6.97 -2.85
CA ALA A 450 7.49 -7.11 -3.67
C ALA A 450 6.26 -6.48 -2.99
N ALA A 451 6.10 -6.69 -1.67
CA ALA A 451 5.04 -6.05 -0.89
C ALA A 451 5.19 -4.53 -0.86
N TYR A 452 6.41 -4.02 -0.72
CA TYR A 452 6.71 -2.59 -0.74
C TYR A 452 6.36 -1.94 -2.08
N LEU A 453 6.82 -2.52 -3.21
CA LEU A 453 6.45 -2.03 -4.55
C LEU A 453 4.94 -2.14 -4.81
N GLY A 454 4.32 -3.23 -4.35
CA GLY A 454 2.88 -3.45 -4.43
C GLY A 454 2.08 -2.37 -3.70
N PHE A 455 2.51 -1.98 -2.51
CA PHE A 455 1.86 -0.96 -1.69
C PHE A 455 1.78 0.39 -2.41
N PHE A 456 2.91 0.90 -2.89
CA PHE A 456 2.95 2.19 -3.58
C PHE A 456 2.26 2.15 -4.93
N ALA A 457 2.39 1.04 -5.67
CA ALA A 457 1.63 0.85 -6.91
C ALA A 457 0.12 0.92 -6.66
N SER A 458 -0.37 0.35 -5.55
CA SER A 458 -1.78 0.50 -5.15
C SER A 458 -2.17 1.94 -4.87
N ILE A 459 -1.32 2.75 -4.23
CA ILE A 459 -1.61 4.18 -4.04
C ILE A 459 -1.64 4.90 -5.40
N TYR A 460 -0.67 4.65 -6.27
CA TYR A 460 -0.60 5.24 -7.62
C TYR A 460 -1.89 4.99 -8.40
N GLU A 461 -2.35 3.73 -8.44
CA GLU A 461 -3.57 3.36 -9.16
C GLU A 461 -4.77 4.18 -8.67
N GLN A 462 -4.91 4.32 -7.36
CA GLN A 462 -6.06 4.99 -6.77
C GLN A 462 -6.03 6.48 -7.07
N VAL A 463 -4.87 7.11 -6.92
CA VAL A 463 -4.71 8.56 -7.06
C VAL A 463 -4.69 8.97 -8.54
N SER A 464 -3.91 8.29 -9.37
CA SER A 464 -3.62 8.71 -10.74
C SER A 464 -4.51 8.05 -11.78
N TYR A 465 -5.03 6.84 -11.55
CA TYR A 465 -5.85 6.12 -12.54
C TYR A 465 -7.35 6.14 -12.20
N LEU A 466 -7.72 5.78 -10.97
CA LEU A 466 -9.13 5.63 -10.57
C LEU A 466 -9.79 6.94 -10.13
N THR A 467 -9.00 7.87 -9.58
CA THR A 467 -9.54 9.15 -9.12
C THR A 467 -8.73 10.38 -9.58
N PRO A 468 -8.34 10.48 -10.87
CA PRO A 468 -7.45 11.54 -11.37
C PRO A 468 -8.04 12.95 -11.19
N ALA A 469 -9.37 13.07 -11.20
CA ALA A 469 -10.07 14.34 -11.06
C ALA A 469 -10.17 14.85 -9.60
N LYS A 470 -9.75 14.05 -8.60
CA LYS A 470 -9.79 14.44 -7.19
C LYS A 470 -8.54 15.28 -6.85
N GLU A 471 -8.70 16.22 -5.92
CA GLU A 471 -7.64 17.15 -5.51
C GLU A 471 -7.21 16.93 -4.05
N ARG A 472 -8.07 16.33 -3.23
CA ARG A 472 -7.89 16.22 -1.78
C ARG A 472 -8.03 14.75 -1.40
N TYR A 473 -7.00 14.19 -0.80
CA TYR A 473 -6.90 12.77 -0.50
C TYR A 473 -6.69 12.56 1.00
N ILE A 474 -7.48 11.67 1.60
CA ILE A 474 -7.23 11.15 2.95
C ILE A 474 -6.90 9.67 2.81
N ILE A 475 -5.63 9.31 3.00
CA ILE A 475 -5.13 7.95 2.86
C ILE A 475 -5.11 7.29 4.24
N LEU A 476 -5.90 6.23 4.42
CA LEU A 476 -5.98 5.44 5.65
C LEU A 476 -5.18 4.14 5.47
N LEU A 477 -4.17 3.93 6.31
CA LEU A 477 -3.28 2.78 6.27
C LEU A 477 -3.44 1.94 7.54
N ASP A 478 -3.80 0.66 7.42
CA ASP A 478 -3.89 -0.23 8.59
C ASP A 478 -2.69 -1.18 8.72
N GLU A 479 -1.69 -0.82 9.52
CA GLU A 479 -0.43 -1.57 9.73
C GLU A 479 0.38 -1.79 8.45
N PRO A 480 0.77 -0.73 7.70
CA PRO A 480 1.51 -0.85 6.43
C PRO A 480 2.81 -1.62 6.53
N GLU A 481 3.40 -1.70 7.72
CA GLU A 481 4.69 -2.32 7.99
C GLU A 481 4.69 -3.86 8.06
N THR A 482 3.54 -4.54 8.12
CA THR A 482 3.46 -5.97 8.52
C THR A 482 4.34 -6.93 7.70
N ARG A 483 4.60 -6.63 6.42
CA ARG A 483 5.48 -7.42 5.53
C ARG A 483 6.82 -6.74 5.22
N MET A 484 7.09 -5.58 5.80
CA MET A 484 8.27 -4.79 5.49
C MET A 484 9.44 -5.22 6.37
N HIS A 485 10.63 -5.30 5.75
CA HIS A 485 11.86 -5.38 6.51
C HIS A 485 12.02 -4.11 7.38
N PRO A 486 12.57 -4.18 8.61
CA PRO A 486 12.69 -3.01 9.49
C PRO A 486 13.32 -1.77 8.83
N GLU A 487 14.30 -1.97 7.95
CA GLU A 487 14.93 -0.87 7.22
C GLU A 487 13.99 -0.19 6.20
N LEU A 488 13.06 -0.94 5.59
CA LEU A 488 12.00 -0.34 4.78
C LEU A 488 11.02 0.44 5.66
N THR A 489 10.66 -0.09 6.82
CA THR A 489 9.80 0.60 7.78
C THR A 489 10.44 1.89 8.32
N ARG A 490 11.76 1.89 8.54
CA ARG A 490 12.54 3.06 8.97
C ARG A 490 12.53 4.19 7.94
N ASN A 491 12.54 3.87 6.64
CA ASN A 491 12.51 4.87 5.57
C ASN A 491 11.08 5.14 5.06
N PHE A 492 10.07 4.45 5.60
CA PHE A 492 8.73 4.40 5.00
C PHE A 492 8.05 5.78 4.88
N ILE A 493 8.11 6.61 5.93
CA ILE A 493 7.45 7.92 5.92
C ILE A 493 8.11 8.86 4.92
N ASP A 494 9.44 8.91 4.89
CA ASP A 494 10.20 9.73 3.93
C ASP A 494 9.91 9.31 2.49
N GLU A 495 9.97 8.01 2.20
CA GLU A 495 9.66 7.45 0.88
C GLU A 495 8.23 7.73 0.45
N MET A 496 7.27 7.67 1.39
CA MET A 496 5.88 8.01 1.12
C MET A 496 5.72 9.50 0.81
N ILE A 497 6.42 10.38 1.53
CA ILE A 497 6.39 11.83 1.24
C ILE A 497 6.98 12.11 -0.15
N LEU A 498 8.09 11.47 -0.52
CA LEU A 498 8.69 11.63 -1.85
C LEU A 498 7.76 11.10 -2.95
N PHE A 499 7.22 9.89 -2.76
CA PHE A 499 6.31 9.26 -3.71
C PHE A 499 5.03 10.07 -3.92
N LEU A 500 4.40 10.55 -2.83
CA LEU A 500 3.23 11.43 -2.93
C LEU A 500 3.58 12.76 -3.62
N GLY A 501 4.83 13.22 -3.47
CA GLY A 501 5.38 14.35 -4.22
C GLY A 501 5.43 14.08 -5.74
N ASP A 502 5.84 12.89 -6.16
CA ASP A 502 5.90 12.54 -7.57
C ASP A 502 4.51 12.51 -8.24
N ILE A 503 3.45 12.19 -7.49
CA ILE A 503 2.09 11.99 -8.03
C ILE A 503 1.13 13.15 -7.71
N HIS A 504 1.60 14.23 -7.09
CA HIS A 504 0.72 15.33 -6.66
C HIS A 504 0.29 16.26 -7.80
N GLU A 505 1.01 16.26 -8.93
CA GLU A 505 0.69 17.00 -10.17
C GLU A 505 0.42 18.51 -9.97
N GLY A 506 1.02 19.15 -8.96
CA GLY A 506 0.79 20.57 -8.65
C GLY A 506 -0.50 20.89 -7.89
N VAL A 507 -1.51 20.02 -7.94
CA VAL A 507 -2.88 20.33 -7.48
C VAL A 507 -3.31 19.45 -6.28
N LYS A 508 -2.84 18.20 -6.23
CA LYS A 508 -3.31 17.22 -5.25
C LYS A 508 -2.67 17.45 -3.86
N THR A 509 -3.46 17.21 -2.82
CA THR A 509 -3.06 17.32 -1.41
C THR A 509 -3.45 16.07 -0.64
N PHE A 510 -2.60 15.65 0.30
CA PHE A 510 -2.72 14.35 0.98
C PHE A 510 -2.67 14.51 2.50
N GLN A 511 -3.66 13.95 3.19
CA GLN A 511 -3.58 13.60 4.60
C GLN A 511 -3.37 12.10 4.73
N VAL A 512 -2.50 11.65 5.62
CA VAL A 512 -2.28 10.22 5.86
C VAL A 512 -2.62 9.88 7.31
N VAL A 513 -3.40 8.82 7.54
CA VAL A 513 -3.73 8.31 8.86
C VAL A 513 -3.32 6.85 8.94
N ILE A 514 -2.39 6.52 9.84
CA ILE A 514 -1.72 5.22 9.90
C ILE A 514 -2.03 4.55 11.24
N SER A 515 -2.67 3.39 11.23
CA SER A 515 -2.65 2.47 12.38
C SER A 515 -1.33 1.70 12.33
N THR A 516 -0.57 1.65 13.43
CA THR A 516 0.76 1.04 13.42
C THR A 516 1.14 0.44 14.78
N HIS A 517 1.97 -0.59 14.72
CA HIS A 517 2.71 -1.18 15.84
C HIS A 517 4.23 -0.93 15.74
N SER A 518 4.67 -0.14 14.78
CA SER A 518 6.07 0.11 14.49
C SER A 518 6.62 1.33 15.22
N PRO A 519 7.66 1.17 16.07
CA PRO A 519 8.35 2.32 16.66
C PRO A 519 9.05 3.18 15.63
N PHE A 520 9.47 2.63 14.49
CA PHE A 520 10.11 3.41 13.44
C PHE A 520 9.13 4.39 12.78
N ILE A 521 7.87 4.00 12.58
CA ILE A 521 6.85 4.92 12.06
C ILE A 521 6.56 6.03 13.08
N LEU A 522 6.49 5.69 14.37
CA LEU A 522 6.26 6.69 15.41
C LEU A 522 7.43 7.66 15.59
N SER A 523 8.67 7.25 15.34
CA SER A 523 9.82 8.15 15.43
C SER A 523 9.79 9.28 14.40
N ASP A 524 9.07 9.12 13.29
CA ASP A 524 8.95 10.14 12.23
C ASP A 524 7.71 11.04 12.39
N ILE A 525 6.87 10.79 13.40
CA ILE A 525 5.61 11.50 13.62
C ILE A 525 5.66 12.26 14.95
N GLN A 526 5.25 13.52 14.90
CA GLN A 526 5.15 14.37 16.09
C GLN A 526 4.10 13.82 17.06
N SER A 527 4.38 13.84 18.36
CA SER A 527 3.51 13.26 19.40
C SER A 527 2.07 13.74 19.35
N ASN A 528 1.86 15.00 18.99
CA ASN A 528 0.52 15.59 18.92
C ASN A 528 -0.32 15.06 17.76
N ASN A 529 0.33 14.48 16.74
CA ASN A 529 -0.32 13.80 15.63
C ASN A 529 -0.54 12.30 15.92
N ILE A 530 -0.18 11.82 17.11
CA ILE A 530 -0.36 10.42 17.54
C ILE A 530 -1.58 10.30 18.45
N ILE A 531 -2.49 9.42 18.06
CA ILE A 531 -3.68 9.04 18.81
C ILE A 531 -3.39 7.70 19.48
N TYR A 532 -3.10 7.74 20.78
CA TYR A 532 -3.00 6.53 21.59
C TYR A 532 -4.38 6.06 22.03
N LEU A 533 -4.66 4.77 21.94
CA LEU A 533 -5.91 4.15 22.32
C LEU A 533 -5.67 3.08 23.38
N GLU A 534 -6.52 3.08 24.41
CA GLU A 534 -6.58 2.10 25.48
C GLU A 534 -8.02 1.63 25.70
N LYS A 535 -8.21 0.42 26.25
CA LYS A 535 -9.52 -0.02 26.75
C LYS A 535 -9.71 0.44 28.19
N ASP A 536 -10.86 1.05 28.46
CA ASP A 536 -11.27 1.32 29.84
C ASP A 536 -11.72 0.04 30.57
N SER A 537 -12.04 0.19 31.86
CA SER A 537 -12.53 -0.90 32.71
C SER A 537 -13.82 -1.56 32.20
N SER A 538 -14.58 -0.88 31.35
CA SER A 538 -15.82 -1.38 30.75
C SER A 538 -15.58 -2.00 29.36
N GLY A 539 -14.33 -2.04 28.88
CA GLY A 539 -13.95 -2.59 27.59
C GLY A 539 -14.14 -1.64 26.40
N PHE A 540 -14.54 -0.39 26.63
CA PHE A 540 -14.66 0.63 25.60
C PHE A 540 -13.32 1.30 25.34
N SER A 541 -13.12 1.73 24.11
CA SER A 541 -11.88 2.35 23.66
C SER A 541 -11.89 3.82 24.02
N LYS A 542 -10.79 4.32 24.57
CA LYS A 542 -10.61 5.73 24.92
C LYS A 542 -9.25 6.24 24.47
N PRO A 543 -9.15 7.52 24.08
CA PRO A 543 -7.88 8.13 23.77
C PRO A 543 -7.06 8.34 25.04
N LEU A 544 -5.78 8.03 24.97
CA LEU A 544 -4.79 8.31 25.99
C LEU A 544 -3.86 9.42 25.48
N ARG A 545 -3.38 10.28 26.38
CA ARG A 545 -2.32 11.26 26.08
C ARG A 545 -1.09 10.96 26.93
N PRO A 546 -0.19 10.09 26.48
CA PRO A 546 1.07 9.86 27.19
C PRO A 546 1.94 11.13 27.10
N MET A 547 2.69 11.43 28.16
CA MET A 547 3.73 12.47 28.12
C MET A 547 4.99 11.91 27.47
N LEU A 548 4.91 11.64 26.17
CA LEU A 548 5.98 11.03 25.39
C LEU A 548 6.26 11.87 24.15
N ASN A 549 7.50 12.33 24.00
CA ASN A 549 7.99 12.92 22.76
C ASN A 549 8.47 11.80 21.85
N THR A 550 7.80 11.59 20.72
CA THR A 550 8.07 10.47 19.80
C THR A 550 9.00 10.84 18.67
N PHE A 551 8.94 12.08 18.18
CA PHE A 551 9.75 12.54 17.06
C PHE A 551 11.26 12.42 17.36
N GLY A 552 11.96 11.59 16.59
CA GLY A 552 13.38 11.27 16.77
C GLY A 552 13.71 10.48 18.05
N ALA A 553 12.73 9.87 18.72
CA ALA A 553 12.93 9.19 19.99
C ALA A 553 13.68 7.85 19.86
N ASN A 554 14.32 7.43 20.96
CA ASN A 554 14.97 6.12 21.03
C ASN A 554 13.94 4.97 20.93
N ILE A 555 14.25 3.97 20.12
CA ILE A 555 13.38 2.81 19.89
C ILE A 555 12.99 2.07 21.18
N HIS A 556 13.89 1.95 22.16
CA HIS A 556 13.57 1.29 23.44
C HIS A 556 12.52 2.06 24.24
N THR A 557 12.59 3.40 24.22
CA THR A 557 11.59 4.28 24.84
C THR A 557 10.24 4.13 24.14
N LEU A 558 10.23 4.11 22.80
CA LEU A 558 9.00 3.92 22.03
C LEU A 558 8.37 2.54 22.24
N LEU A 559 9.19 1.48 22.30
CA LEU A 559 8.70 0.12 22.57
C LEU A 559 8.06 0.03 23.95
N LYS A 560 8.72 0.57 24.98
CA LYS A 560 8.23 0.51 26.36
C LYS A 560 7.02 1.43 26.57
N ASP A 561 7.21 2.73 26.34
CA ASP A 561 6.27 3.78 26.73
C ASP A 561 5.27 4.10 25.61
N GLY A 562 5.64 3.89 24.34
CA GLY A 562 4.77 4.11 23.18
C GLY A 562 3.85 2.93 22.86
N PHE A 563 4.33 1.68 22.95
CA PHE A 563 3.52 0.49 22.64
C PHE A 563 2.99 -0.26 23.86
N PHE A 564 3.15 0.31 25.05
CA PHE A 564 2.65 -0.27 26.30
C PHE A 564 3.22 -1.67 26.58
N MET A 565 4.50 -1.89 26.23
CA MET A 565 5.19 -3.15 26.51
C MET A 565 5.68 -3.19 27.96
N TYR A 566 5.50 -4.33 28.62
CA TYR A 566 6.02 -4.54 29.97
C TYR A 566 7.56 -4.61 30.03
N SER A 567 8.19 -5.10 28.95
CA SER A 567 9.63 -5.31 28.85
C SER A 567 10.05 -5.29 27.38
N THR A 568 11.28 -4.84 27.12
CA THR A 568 11.94 -4.96 25.80
C THR A 568 12.70 -6.29 25.65
N MET A 569 12.76 -7.11 26.71
CA MET A 569 13.38 -8.42 26.72
C MET A 569 12.31 -9.52 26.62
N GLY A 570 12.60 -10.56 25.84
CA GLY A 570 11.68 -11.70 25.68
C GLY A 570 11.36 -12.40 26.99
N GLU A 571 10.12 -12.86 27.14
CA GLU A 571 9.63 -13.46 28.39
C GLU A 571 10.35 -14.77 28.74
N PHE A 572 10.68 -15.60 27.75
CA PHE A 572 11.45 -16.83 27.97
C PHE A 572 12.85 -16.54 28.53
N ALA A 573 13.58 -15.60 27.92
CA ALA A 573 14.87 -15.16 28.42
C ALA A 573 14.74 -14.56 29.83
N THR A 574 13.70 -13.78 30.09
CA THR A 574 13.39 -13.23 31.41
C THR A 574 13.17 -14.31 32.46
N LYS A 575 12.37 -15.33 32.13
CA LYS A 575 12.13 -16.48 33.02
C LYS A 575 13.40 -17.27 33.26
N LYS A 576 14.15 -17.63 32.22
CA LYS A 576 15.39 -18.42 32.37
C LYS A 576 16.46 -17.66 33.16
N ILE A 577 16.59 -16.34 32.95
CA ILE A 577 17.48 -15.49 33.75
C ILE A 577 17.03 -15.45 35.22
N LYS A 578 15.73 -15.28 35.48
CA LYS A 578 15.18 -15.30 36.86
C LYS A 578 15.36 -16.67 37.52
N GLU A 579 15.16 -17.75 36.79
CA GLU A 579 15.40 -19.12 37.23
C GLU A 579 16.86 -19.28 37.63
N VAL A 580 17.82 -18.92 36.76
CA VAL A 580 19.26 -18.98 37.08
C VAL A 580 19.59 -18.15 38.31
N ILE A 581 19.09 -16.90 38.42
CA ILE A 581 19.30 -16.06 39.60
C ILE A 581 18.72 -16.74 40.87
N SER A 582 17.53 -17.32 40.77
CA SER A 582 16.88 -17.98 41.90
C SER A 582 17.61 -19.27 42.31
N SER A 583 18.03 -20.08 41.35
CA SER A 583 18.80 -21.31 41.58
C SER A 583 20.15 -20.99 42.21
N ILE A 584 20.86 -19.99 41.68
CA ILE A 584 22.10 -19.48 42.27
C ILE A 584 21.85 -19.02 43.69
N ASN A 585 20.78 -18.26 43.97
CA ASN A 585 20.54 -17.72 45.31
C ASN A 585 20.10 -18.78 46.33
N VAL A 586 19.28 -19.75 45.94
CA VAL A 586 18.71 -20.78 46.83
C VAL A 586 19.67 -21.93 47.07
N SER A 587 20.53 -22.27 46.11
CA SER A 587 21.40 -23.44 46.23
C SER A 587 22.44 -23.29 47.35
N VAL A 588 22.60 -24.35 48.16
CA VAL A 588 23.72 -24.48 49.10
C VAL A 588 24.95 -24.91 48.31
N VAL A 589 26.10 -24.28 48.56
CA VAL A 589 27.32 -24.44 47.73
C VAL A 589 27.76 -25.92 47.62
N GLU A 590 27.54 -26.71 48.66
CA GLU A 590 27.92 -28.12 48.77
C GLU A 590 27.05 -29.07 47.92
N ASP A 591 25.83 -28.66 47.55
CA ASP A 591 24.85 -29.49 46.83
C ASP A 591 24.84 -29.26 45.31
N VAL A 592 25.64 -28.31 44.81
CA VAL A 592 25.65 -27.93 43.39
C VAL A 592 26.71 -28.69 42.62
N THR A 593 26.29 -29.44 41.60
CA THR A 593 27.22 -30.20 40.73
C THR A 593 27.97 -29.28 39.76
N GLU A 594 29.14 -29.70 39.29
CA GLU A 594 29.89 -28.98 38.25
C GLU A 594 29.10 -28.87 36.94
N GLU A 595 28.25 -29.84 36.61
CA GLU A 595 27.35 -29.78 35.47
C GLU A 595 26.33 -28.63 35.59
N GLN A 596 25.75 -28.44 36.79
CA GLN A 596 24.82 -27.33 37.05
C GLN A 596 25.52 -25.97 36.98
N LYS A 597 26.75 -25.86 37.50
CA LYS A 597 27.58 -24.65 37.38
C LYS A 597 27.85 -24.32 35.91
N ASN A 598 28.22 -25.32 35.11
CA ASN A 598 28.47 -25.16 33.69
C ASN A 598 27.21 -24.75 32.91
N GLU A 599 26.03 -25.30 33.24
CA GLU A 599 24.76 -24.87 32.66
C GLU A 599 24.49 -23.39 32.96
N TRP A 600 24.63 -22.97 34.22
CA TRP A 600 24.40 -21.57 34.60
C TRP A 600 25.39 -20.62 33.93
N LEU A 601 26.67 -20.98 33.87
CA LEU A 601 27.70 -20.21 33.15
C LEU A 601 27.39 -20.07 31.67
N TYR A 602 26.94 -21.15 31.02
CA TYR A 602 26.55 -21.13 29.62
C TYR A 602 25.40 -20.14 29.37
N ILE A 603 24.38 -20.16 30.23
CA ILE A 603 23.24 -19.23 30.14
C ILE A 603 23.68 -17.80 30.40
N ILE A 604 24.46 -17.53 31.45
CA ILE A 604 24.96 -16.19 31.79
C ILE A 604 25.80 -15.62 30.63
N ASN A 605 26.68 -16.42 30.05
CA ASN A 605 27.52 -16.00 28.93
C ASN A 605 26.71 -15.74 27.65
N SER A 606 25.51 -16.30 27.53
CA SER A 606 24.61 -16.09 26.40
C SER A 606 23.75 -14.81 26.53
N ILE A 607 23.80 -14.10 27.67
CA ILE A 607 23.04 -12.85 27.88
C ILE A 607 23.66 -11.72 27.06
N GLY A 608 22.89 -11.18 26.10
CA GLY A 608 23.35 -10.11 25.21
C GLY A 608 23.40 -8.71 25.82
N GLU A 609 22.70 -8.46 26.95
CA GLU A 609 22.73 -7.17 27.65
C GLU A 609 23.93 -7.12 28.63
N PRO A 610 25.01 -6.36 28.33
CA PRO A 610 26.26 -6.48 29.07
C PRO A 610 26.14 -6.11 30.56
N LEU A 611 25.25 -5.17 30.88
CA LEU A 611 25.04 -4.74 32.27
C LEU A 611 24.38 -5.84 33.11
N ILE A 612 23.38 -6.53 32.54
CA ILE A 612 22.70 -7.65 33.21
C ILE A 612 23.66 -8.82 33.36
N GLN A 613 24.36 -9.18 32.28
CA GLN A 613 25.36 -10.26 32.28
C GLN A 613 26.42 -10.04 33.36
N ARG A 614 27.05 -8.86 33.41
CA ARG A 614 28.11 -8.55 34.39
C ARG A 614 27.61 -8.66 35.82
N ARG A 615 26.37 -8.23 36.10
CA ARG A 615 25.79 -8.32 37.45
C ARG A 615 25.56 -9.76 37.88
N ILE A 616 24.97 -10.59 37.02
CA ILE A 616 24.69 -11.99 37.34
C ILE A 616 26.00 -12.80 37.41
N MET A 617 26.94 -12.54 36.50
CA MET A 617 28.27 -13.16 36.52
C MET A 617 29.03 -12.84 37.82
N LYS A 618 28.95 -11.59 38.28
CA LYS A 618 29.51 -11.21 39.58
C LYS A 618 28.84 -11.99 40.72
N MET A 619 27.50 -12.06 40.76
CA MET A 619 26.78 -12.83 41.78
C MET A 619 27.16 -14.31 41.78
N PHE A 620 27.32 -14.92 40.61
CA PHE A 620 27.77 -16.31 40.46
C PHE A 620 29.19 -16.49 41.03
N ASN A 621 30.13 -15.63 40.64
CA ASN A 621 31.53 -15.70 41.09
C ASN A 621 31.67 -15.46 42.59
N ASP A 622 30.91 -14.50 43.13
CA ASP A 622 30.91 -14.18 44.56
C ASP A 622 30.41 -15.37 45.40
N LYS A 623 29.44 -16.15 44.89
CA LYS A 623 28.83 -17.26 45.63
C LYS A 623 29.58 -18.59 45.49
N PHE A 624 29.97 -18.96 44.27
CA PHE A 624 30.55 -20.29 44.02
C PHE A 624 32.05 -20.33 44.06
N VAL A 625 32.71 -19.20 44.39
CA VAL A 625 34.16 -19.02 44.40
C VAL A 625 34.79 -19.96 43.40
N LEU A 626 34.56 -19.68 42.10
CA LEU A 626 35.42 -20.26 41.10
C LEU A 626 36.84 -19.92 41.57
N ASN A 627 37.62 -20.95 41.87
CA ASN A 627 39.01 -20.84 42.24
C ASN A 627 39.64 -19.99 41.13
N TYR A 628 39.76 -18.67 41.36
CA TYR A 628 40.02 -17.70 40.29
C TYR A 628 41.31 -18.09 39.56
N THR A 629 42.21 -18.73 40.31
CA THR A 629 43.40 -19.44 39.86
C THR A 629 43.15 -20.38 38.70
N ASP A 630 42.17 -21.28 38.74
CA ASP A 630 42.01 -22.32 37.70
C ASP A 630 41.42 -21.75 36.41
N LEU A 631 40.41 -20.90 36.50
CA LEU A 631 39.75 -20.29 35.33
C LEU A 631 40.56 -19.15 34.71
N TYR A 632 41.31 -18.38 35.51
CA TYR A 632 42.32 -17.42 35.03
C TYR A 632 43.48 -18.14 34.35
N ASN A 633 43.98 -19.25 34.91
CA ASN A 633 45.03 -20.07 34.30
C ASN A 633 44.57 -20.74 33.01
N GLU A 634 43.31 -21.19 32.94
CA GLU A 634 42.73 -21.77 31.73
C GLU A 634 42.43 -20.71 30.66
N ASN A 635 41.94 -19.52 31.05
CA ASN A 635 41.85 -18.35 30.16
C ASN A 635 43.22 -17.89 29.67
N LEU A 636 44.25 -17.90 30.52
CA LEU A 636 45.63 -17.60 30.11
C LEU A 636 46.18 -18.65 29.16
N LYS A 637 45.95 -19.95 29.41
CA LYS A 637 46.32 -21.03 28.50
C LYS A 637 45.59 -20.92 27.16
N LEU A 638 44.30 -20.59 27.17
CA LEU A 638 43.49 -20.38 25.97
C LEU A 638 43.89 -19.10 25.23
N ARG A 639 44.20 -18.01 25.92
CA ARG A 639 44.73 -16.77 25.32
C ARG A 639 46.15 -16.92 24.79
N VAL A 640 46.98 -17.76 25.40
CA VAL A 640 48.32 -18.12 24.89
C VAL A 640 48.21 -19.04 23.68
N LYS A 641 47.26 -19.99 23.67
CA LYS A 641 46.93 -20.79 22.48
C LYS A 641 46.34 -19.92 21.37
N LEU A 642 45.38 -19.04 21.68
CA LEU A 642 44.77 -18.10 20.74
C LEU A 642 45.77 -17.09 20.21
N LYS A 643 46.69 -16.53 21.03
CA LYS A 643 47.80 -15.70 20.53
C LYS A 643 48.72 -16.45 19.56
N LYS A 644 48.85 -17.77 19.70
CA LYS A 644 49.56 -18.61 18.72
C LYS A 644 48.82 -18.73 17.38
N TYR A 645 47.51 -18.49 17.36
CA TYR A 645 46.66 -18.46 16.16
C TYR A 645 46.28 -17.03 15.71
N GLU A 646 46.42 -16.05 16.59
CA GLU A 646 46.15 -14.61 16.45
C GLU A 646 47.47 -13.81 16.49
N GLU A 647 48.54 -14.31 15.88
CA GLU A 647 49.62 -13.45 15.40
C GLU A 647 49.31 -13.00 13.96
N PRO A 648 48.57 -11.88 13.75
CA PRO A 648 48.60 -11.12 12.51
C PRO A 648 49.93 -10.34 12.41
N ARG A 649 51.05 -11.04 12.57
CA ARG A 649 52.41 -10.53 12.33
C ARG A 649 53.22 -11.34 11.33
N GLN A 650 52.78 -12.55 10.95
CA GLN A 650 53.39 -13.24 9.81
C GLN A 650 52.66 -12.99 8.49
N ILE A 651 51.39 -12.56 8.47
CA ILE A 651 50.70 -12.29 7.20
C ILE A 651 51.21 -11.00 6.55
N SER A 652 51.47 -9.91 7.31
CA SER A 652 51.97 -8.68 6.68
C SER A 652 53.41 -8.81 6.20
N GLU A 653 54.29 -9.46 6.98
CA GLU A 653 55.68 -9.73 6.56
C GLU A 653 55.73 -10.72 5.39
N THR A 654 54.86 -11.75 5.37
CA THR A 654 54.79 -12.69 4.24
C THR A 654 54.19 -12.02 2.99
N ILE A 655 53.19 -11.15 3.13
CA ILE A 655 52.66 -10.34 2.01
C ILE A 655 53.73 -9.39 1.49
N GLU A 656 54.51 -8.74 2.36
CA GLU A 656 55.56 -7.81 1.94
C GLU A 656 56.74 -8.53 1.24
N VAL A 657 57.11 -9.72 1.72
CA VAL A 657 58.10 -10.59 1.06
C VAL A 657 57.59 -11.12 -0.28
N LEU A 658 56.33 -11.57 -0.36
CA LEU A 658 55.71 -12.03 -1.61
C LEU A 658 55.56 -10.89 -2.62
N MET A 659 55.19 -9.68 -2.18
CA MET A 659 55.11 -8.50 -3.04
C MET A 659 56.48 -8.14 -3.62
N LYS A 660 57.56 -8.18 -2.81
CA LYS A 660 58.94 -7.99 -3.30
C LYS A 660 59.37 -9.07 -4.29
N GLN A 661 58.99 -10.33 -4.08
CA GLN A 661 59.28 -11.40 -5.02
C GLN A 661 58.51 -11.25 -6.34
N ILE A 662 57.25 -10.80 -6.29
CA ILE A 662 56.44 -10.52 -7.48
C ILE A 662 57.02 -9.35 -8.28
N GLU A 663 57.44 -8.26 -7.63
CA GLU A 663 58.13 -7.14 -8.31
C GLU A 663 59.43 -7.59 -8.99
N GLN A 664 60.25 -8.42 -8.32
CA GLN A 664 61.48 -8.94 -8.92
C GLN A 664 61.21 -9.84 -10.12
N LEU A 665 60.17 -10.67 -10.07
CA LEU A 665 59.74 -11.50 -11.20
C LEU A 665 59.20 -10.66 -12.36
N GLN A 666 58.44 -9.60 -12.10
CA GLN A 666 57.96 -8.68 -13.14
C GLN A 666 59.11 -7.93 -13.82
N ILE A 667 60.13 -7.51 -13.06
CA ILE A 667 61.35 -6.91 -13.64
C ILE A 667 62.10 -7.92 -14.51
N HIS A 668 62.12 -9.20 -14.14
CA HIS A 668 62.76 -10.26 -14.91
C HIS A 668 61.98 -10.60 -16.19
N VAL A 669 60.64 -10.66 -16.12
CA VAL A 669 59.75 -10.86 -17.28
C VAL A 669 59.85 -9.70 -18.25
N ASN A 670 59.81 -8.44 -17.78
CA ASN A 670 59.98 -7.27 -18.64
C ASN A 670 61.38 -7.21 -19.30
N LYS A 671 62.42 -7.76 -18.66
CA LYS A 671 63.76 -7.92 -19.26
C LYS A 671 63.82 -9.03 -20.31
N LEU A 672 62.94 -10.02 -20.23
CA LEU A 672 62.82 -11.11 -21.20
C LEU A 672 61.90 -10.74 -22.38
N GLU A 673 60.92 -9.87 -22.17
CA GLU A 673 60.04 -9.33 -23.22
C GLU A 673 60.64 -8.12 -23.97
N GLY A 674 61.65 -7.47 -23.38
CA GLY A 674 62.43 -6.39 -24.01
C GLY A 674 63.71 -6.84 -24.74
N LYS A 675 63.91 -8.16 -24.92
CA LYS A 675 64.94 -8.79 -25.75
C LYS A 675 64.26 -9.65 -26.80
#